data_AF-A0A0Q4Q5U8-F1
#
_entry.id   AF-A0A0Q4Q5U8-F1
#
_cell.length_a   1.000
_cell.length_b   1.000
_cell.length_c   1.000
_cell.angle_alpha   90.00
_cell.angle_beta   90.00
_cell.angle_gamma   90.00
#
_symmetry.space_group_name_H-M   'P 1'
#
loop_
_entity.id
_entity.type
_entity.pdbx_description
1 polymer ?
#
loop_
_entity_poly.entity_id
_entity_poly.type
_entity_poly.pdbx_seq_one_letter_code
_entity_poly.pdbx_strand_id
1 'polypeptide(L)'
;MNPQALLRVARRRVLLIVLAGGVPLALATGLLALRAAGFDAGSVALTLALLAVAAFATWRARRLDARWLVARLDAQPRFEDSADLLFAAPESLNPLQQRQRARIDQRLHATPPDLRPRWPWPRLLACFGIALLISTAAVLWPRDAGMAATDVRDGGAVHSAVTPPPALRGTRLEVTPPAYTGQPPSAGEKLDARALQGSHLRWQLRFAPQPRQAWLQFHDGRRLPLQPVGDRWQAEEPLQRSGLYRIVTEPALADAGRAWRLEVVPDRPPQVKVIEPVQTLTQAAPHQRRWTLRFEASDDFGVAAGAVLELTTAKGSGENIDFQQRRVELAGSGPATSRRFAHDVDLAALGVGPGDEVVARLSVRDNRAPQPQEARSPSLILRLPSEQEVQTSDLEGAIKKVMPAYFRSQRQIIIDAEALLKQRSALDADTFIKRADAIGVDQRILRLRYGQFLGEEAEGGAKPPPTGDGPPTADAAASDHAHDDGHDHDQDHAGGGDATAAFGSATDVLSEYGHTHDHAEAATLLDPQTRAILKAALDQMWQSEGHLRQGHPDKALPYAYKALGFIKQVQQAERVYLARVGPELPPIDMARRMGGKRDGLGNRSLQPAPRESGDAIPVNAWRALATADAAVDLDTLSRWLDAHPQAVPDPLDIAAAIDELRQQPDCRACRQRLRDQLWPALPRAPGPPARRDAADTMGRRYLDALTAPQETAR
;
A
#
# COMPACT_ATOMS: atom_id res chain seq x y z
N MET A 1 -24.71 14.04 40.40
CA MET A 1 -26.10 14.38 40.02
C MET A 1 -26.46 13.58 38.78
N ASN A 2 -27.61 12.89 38.74
CA ASN A 2 -27.97 11.98 37.64
C ASN A 2 -27.86 12.67 36.26
N PRO A 3 -27.18 12.08 35.25
CA PRO A 3 -26.98 12.69 33.93
C PRO A 3 -28.29 13.08 33.23
N GLN A 4 -29.39 12.35 33.45
CA GLN A 4 -30.71 12.71 32.92
C GLN A 4 -31.28 14.01 33.53
N ALA A 5 -30.82 14.43 34.71
CA ALA A 5 -31.17 15.73 35.29
C ALA A 5 -30.49 16.89 34.54
N LEU A 6 -29.21 16.74 34.18
CA LEU A 6 -28.49 17.72 33.35
C LEU A 6 -29.17 17.90 31.99
N LEU A 7 -29.58 16.80 31.34
CA LEU A 7 -30.32 16.86 30.08
C LEU A 7 -31.66 17.60 30.23
N ARG A 8 -32.44 17.30 31.27
CA ARG A 8 -33.71 18.00 31.56
C ARG A 8 -33.51 19.49 31.78
N VAL A 9 -32.45 19.89 32.49
CA VAL A 9 -32.12 21.30 32.75
C VAL A 9 -31.69 22.04 31.48
N ALA A 10 -30.88 21.41 30.62
CA ALA A 10 -30.51 21.97 29.31
C ALA A 10 -31.73 22.12 28.38
N ARG A 11 -32.59 21.10 28.30
CA ARG A 11 -33.85 21.11 27.55
C ARG A 11 -34.78 22.24 28.00
N ARG A 12 -34.99 22.41 29.31
CA ARG A 12 -35.77 23.52 29.89
C ARG A 12 -35.21 24.89 29.50
N ARG A 13 -33.88 25.08 29.55
CA ARG A 13 -33.25 26.36 29.16
C ARG A 13 -33.45 26.66 27.66
N VAL A 14 -33.30 25.68 26.77
CA VAL A 14 -33.55 25.87 25.33
C VAL A 14 -35.02 26.20 25.05
N LEU A 15 -35.95 25.50 25.69
CA LEU A 15 -37.38 25.76 25.56
C LEU A 15 -37.71 27.20 26.01
N LEU A 16 -37.21 27.64 27.16
CA LEU A 16 -37.41 29.02 27.65
C LEU A 16 -36.82 30.07 26.70
N ILE A 17 -35.63 29.85 26.12
CA ILE A 17 -35.02 30.78 25.17
C ILE A 17 -35.86 30.89 23.88
N VAL A 18 -36.38 29.77 23.35
CA VAL A 18 -37.21 29.78 22.14
C VAL A 18 -38.56 30.45 22.41
N LEU A 19 -39.21 30.15 23.53
CA LEU A 19 -40.47 30.81 23.90
C LEU A 19 -40.28 32.33 24.10
N ALA A 20 -39.22 32.74 24.80
CA ALA A 20 -38.93 34.16 25.06
C ALA A 20 -38.71 35.00 23.78
N GLY A 21 -38.16 34.40 22.71
CA GLY A 21 -38.00 35.06 21.41
C GLY A 21 -39.19 34.89 20.46
N GLY A 22 -39.90 33.76 20.53
CA GLY A 22 -40.96 33.40 19.60
C GLY A 22 -42.34 33.96 19.98
N VAL A 23 -42.67 34.02 21.27
CA VAL A 23 -43.98 34.52 21.73
C VAL A 23 -44.21 36.00 21.35
N PRO A 24 -43.23 36.94 21.49
CA PRO A 24 -43.40 38.32 21.05
C PRO A 24 -43.68 38.44 19.54
N LEU A 25 -43.00 37.62 18.72
CA LEU A 25 -43.22 37.61 17.28
C LEU A 25 -44.59 37.02 16.91
N ALA A 26 -45.03 35.95 17.58
CA ALA A 26 -46.37 35.37 17.40
C ALA A 26 -47.49 36.37 17.73
N LEU A 27 -47.32 37.14 18.83
CA LEU A 27 -48.23 38.23 19.21
C LEU A 27 -48.27 39.33 18.14
N ALA A 28 -47.10 39.77 17.63
CA ALA A 28 -47.02 40.77 16.57
C ALA A 28 -47.68 40.29 15.26
N THR A 29 -47.51 39.03 14.87
CA THR A 29 -48.21 38.46 13.69
C THR A 29 -49.72 38.35 13.89
N GLY A 30 -50.19 38.02 15.09
CA GLY A 30 -51.61 38.01 15.42
C GLY A 30 -52.23 39.41 15.36
N LEU A 31 -51.53 40.42 15.88
CA LEU A 31 -51.93 41.83 15.82
C LEU A 31 -52.01 42.35 14.37
N LEU A 32 -51.04 42.00 13.53
CA LEU A 32 -51.03 42.35 12.11
C LEU A 32 -52.21 41.70 11.37
N ALA A 33 -52.45 40.40 11.58
CA ALA A 33 -53.58 39.70 10.96
C ALA A 33 -54.94 40.24 11.44
N LEU A 34 -55.08 40.53 12.74
CA LEU A 34 -56.24 41.21 13.32
C LEU A 34 -56.53 42.55 12.62
N ARG A 35 -55.48 43.32 12.32
CA ARG A 35 -55.60 44.65 11.71
C ARG A 35 -55.79 44.62 10.19
N ALA A 36 -55.32 43.57 9.51
CA ALA A 36 -55.50 43.36 8.07
C ALA A 36 -56.86 42.71 7.73
N ALA A 37 -57.27 41.67 8.45
CA ALA A 37 -58.37 40.78 8.06
C ALA A 37 -59.45 40.56 9.14
N GLY A 38 -59.41 41.30 10.25
CA GLY A 38 -60.43 41.26 11.30
C GLY A 38 -60.17 40.24 12.41
N PHE A 39 -61.09 40.17 13.38
CA PHE A 39 -60.88 39.45 14.64
C PHE A 39 -60.68 37.95 14.47
N ASP A 40 -61.52 37.31 13.65
CA ASP A 40 -61.46 35.87 13.43
C ASP A 40 -60.12 35.46 12.79
N ALA A 41 -59.71 36.15 11.72
CA ALA A 41 -58.42 35.94 11.07
C ALA A 41 -57.23 36.22 12.01
N GLY A 42 -57.31 37.26 12.84
CA GLY A 42 -56.30 37.57 13.85
C GLY A 42 -56.14 36.48 14.91
N SER A 43 -57.25 35.92 15.41
CA SER A 43 -57.24 34.85 16.41
C SER A 43 -56.70 33.52 15.85
N VAL A 44 -57.06 33.17 14.61
CA VAL A 44 -56.53 32.00 13.90
C VAL A 44 -55.03 32.17 13.63
N ALA A 45 -54.59 33.33 13.16
CA ALA A 45 -53.17 33.59 12.93
C ALA A 45 -52.34 33.52 14.22
N LEU A 46 -52.83 34.09 15.33
CA LEU A 46 -52.17 34.05 16.63
C LEU A 46 -52.05 32.62 17.18
N THR A 47 -53.14 31.84 17.13
CA THR A 47 -53.13 30.46 17.63
C THR A 47 -52.20 29.56 16.81
N LEU A 48 -52.21 29.67 15.48
CA LEU A 48 -51.27 28.97 14.61
C LEU A 48 -49.81 29.38 14.88
N ALA A 49 -49.53 30.68 15.05
CA ALA A 49 -48.18 31.16 15.35
C ALA A 49 -47.67 30.67 16.72
N LEU A 50 -48.51 30.67 17.76
CA LEU A 50 -48.16 30.13 19.07
C LEU A 50 -47.94 28.62 19.04
N LEU A 51 -48.77 27.86 18.30
CA LEU A 51 -48.58 26.43 18.09
C LEU A 51 -47.27 26.14 17.34
N ALA A 52 -46.93 26.91 16.31
CA ALA A 52 -45.67 26.79 15.57
C ALA A 52 -44.46 27.06 16.48
N VAL A 53 -44.51 28.11 17.32
CA VAL A 53 -43.47 28.42 18.30
C VAL A 53 -43.33 27.30 19.35
N ALA A 54 -44.43 26.76 19.86
CA ALA A 54 -44.42 25.66 20.83
C ALA A 54 -43.88 24.35 20.22
N ALA A 55 -44.28 24.03 18.98
CA ALA A 55 -43.78 22.88 18.23
C ALA A 55 -42.27 23.01 17.96
N PHE A 56 -41.80 24.19 17.52
CA PHE A 56 -40.38 24.45 17.28
C PHE A 56 -39.55 24.41 18.56
N ALA A 57 -40.05 24.99 19.67
CA ALA A 57 -39.41 24.91 20.98
C ALA A 57 -39.27 23.45 21.46
N THR A 58 -40.34 22.66 21.31
CA THR A 58 -40.38 21.24 21.67
C THR A 58 -39.44 20.40 20.81
N TRP A 59 -39.43 20.61 19.49
CA TRP A 59 -38.52 19.95 18.55
C TRP A 59 -37.05 20.29 18.86
N ARG A 60 -36.72 21.56 19.09
CA ARG A 60 -35.36 22.01 19.42
C ARG A 60 -34.89 21.47 20.77
N ALA A 61 -35.79 21.34 21.76
CA ALA A 61 -35.48 20.69 23.03
C ALA A 61 -35.32 19.16 22.87
N ARG A 62 -36.14 18.49 22.06
CA ARG A 62 -36.03 17.04 21.79
C ARG A 62 -34.73 16.67 21.07
N ARG A 63 -34.16 17.55 20.23
CA ARG A 63 -32.84 17.39 19.60
C ARG A 63 -31.65 17.35 20.59
N LEU A 64 -31.84 17.76 21.85
CA LEU A 64 -30.86 17.50 22.90
C LEU A 64 -31.09 16.07 23.40
N ASP A 65 -30.38 15.10 22.85
CA ASP A 65 -30.46 13.68 23.18
C ASP A 65 -29.30 13.21 24.08
N ALA A 66 -29.17 11.90 24.28
CA ALA A 66 -28.05 11.34 25.05
C ALA A 66 -26.70 11.57 24.35
N ARG A 67 -26.65 11.49 23.02
CA ARG A 67 -25.43 11.73 22.23
C ARG A 67 -24.91 13.16 22.37
N TRP A 68 -25.82 14.15 22.36
CA TRP A 68 -25.47 15.54 22.66
C TRP A 68 -24.89 15.70 24.08
N LEU A 69 -25.43 14.97 25.07
CA LEU A 69 -24.95 15.05 26.44
C LEU A 69 -23.56 14.43 26.59
N VAL A 70 -23.32 13.25 26.02
CA VAL A 70 -22.00 12.59 25.96
C VAL A 70 -20.97 13.55 25.36
N ALA A 71 -21.19 14.04 24.13
CA ALA A 71 -20.29 14.98 23.45
C ALA A 71 -20.06 16.31 24.21
N ARG A 72 -20.97 16.72 25.11
CA ARG A 72 -20.81 17.91 25.96
C ARG A 72 -20.12 17.66 27.30
N LEU A 73 -20.09 16.41 27.75
CA LEU A 73 -19.26 15.98 28.87
C LEU A 73 -17.82 15.75 28.37
N ASP A 74 -17.63 14.98 27.30
CA ASP A 74 -16.30 14.64 26.75
C ASP A 74 -15.49 15.87 26.31
N ALA A 75 -16.16 16.93 25.85
CA ALA A 75 -15.53 18.23 25.58
C ALA A 75 -14.83 18.89 26.80
N GLN A 76 -14.88 18.29 27.99
CA GLN A 76 -14.10 18.69 29.16
C GLN A 76 -13.07 17.59 29.48
N PRO A 77 -11.74 17.88 29.49
CA PRO A 77 -10.69 16.87 29.62
C PRO A 77 -10.81 15.91 30.82
N ARG A 78 -11.47 16.34 31.89
CA ARG A 78 -11.74 15.54 33.10
C ARG A 78 -12.67 14.33 32.88
N PHE A 79 -13.31 14.19 31.72
CA PHE A 79 -14.14 13.04 31.37
C PHE A 79 -13.43 12.03 30.45
N GLU A 80 -12.19 12.31 30.02
CA GLU A 80 -11.32 11.34 29.32
C GLU A 80 -11.99 10.66 28.10
N ASP A 81 -12.81 11.41 27.35
CA ASP A 81 -13.59 10.95 26.18
C ASP A 81 -14.37 9.63 26.43
N SER A 82 -14.87 9.46 27.66
CA SER A 82 -15.43 8.22 28.20
C SER A 82 -16.82 8.42 28.85
N ALA A 83 -17.52 9.53 28.58
CA ALA A 83 -18.82 9.83 29.18
C ALA A 83 -19.98 8.97 28.64
N ASP A 84 -19.76 8.23 27.56
CA ASP A 84 -20.68 7.23 27.01
C ASP A 84 -20.92 6.05 28.00
N LEU A 85 -19.90 5.67 28.77
CA LEU A 85 -19.95 4.62 29.79
C LEU A 85 -21.02 4.86 30.87
N LEU A 86 -21.43 6.12 31.08
CA LEU A 86 -22.52 6.48 32.00
C LEU A 86 -23.91 6.01 31.53
N PHE A 87 -24.06 5.73 30.23
CA PHE A 87 -25.33 5.34 29.59
C PHE A 87 -25.37 3.86 29.20
N ALA A 88 -24.25 3.15 29.28
CA ALA A 88 -24.17 1.71 29.03
C ALA A 88 -24.81 0.88 30.17
N ALA A 89 -25.33 -0.30 29.85
CA ALA A 89 -25.80 -1.26 30.85
C ALA A 89 -24.61 -1.75 31.69
N PRO A 90 -24.69 -1.84 33.03
CA PRO A 90 -23.58 -2.32 33.86
C PRO A 90 -23.07 -3.71 33.44
N GLU A 91 -24.00 -4.57 33.02
CA GLU A 91 -23.76 -5.95 32.57
C GLU A 91 -23.00 -6.04 31.24
N SER A 92 -23.04 -5.00 30.40
CA SER A 92 -22.32 -4.96 29.12
C SER A 92 -20.92 -4.34 29.20
N LEU A 93 -20.41 -4.09 30.42
CA LEU A 93 -19.13 -3.42 30.65
C LEU A 93 -18.10 -4.40 31.24
N ASN A 94 -16.89 -4.42 30.68
CA ASN A 94 -15.78 -5.17 31.23
C ASN A 94 -15.23 -4.52 32.53
N PRO A 95 -14.41 -5.23 33.35
CA PRO A 95 -13.97 -4.72 34.65
C PRO A 95 -13.22 -3.36 34.60
N LEU A 96 -12.49 -3.08 33.52
CA LEU A 96 -11.80 -1.80 33.35
C LEU A 96 -12.80 -0.67 33.01
N GLN A 97 -13.77 -0.94 32.14
CA GLN A 97 -14.85 -0.01 31.82
C GLN A 97 -15.74 0.28 33.04
N GLN A 98 -16.02 -0.72 33.89
CA GLN A 98 -16.74 -0.52 35.16
C GLN A 98 -15.95 0.41 36.10
N ARG A 99 -14.63 0.23 36.22
CA ARG A 99 -13.76 1.10 37.04
C ARG A 99 -13.68 2.53 36.48
N GLN A 100 -13.61 2.69 35.16
CA GLN A 100 -13.60 4.00 34.51
C GLN A 100 -14.95 4.71 34.64
N ARG A 101 -16.08 3.99 34.46
CA ARG A 101 -17.44 4.48 34.72
C ARG A 101 -17.58 5.00 36.15
N ALA A 102 -17.13 4.24 37.16
CA ALA A 102 -17.20 4.65 38.56
C ALA A 102 -16.40 5.94 38.84
N ARG A 103 -15.19 6.06 38.27
CA ARG A 103 -14.37 7.27 38.34
C ARG A 103 -15.07 8.49 37.71
N ILE A 104 -15.71 8.29 36.56
CA ILE A 104 -16.42 9.34 35.81
C ILE A 104 -17.69 9.78 36.53
N ASP A 105 -18.46 8.85 37.08
CA ASP A 105 -19.65 9.15 37.87
C ASP A 105 -19.29 9.91 39.15
N GLN A 106 -18.22 9.49 39.85
CA GLN A 106 -17.67 10.21 41.00
C GLN A 106 -17.28 11.66 40.63
N ARG A 107 -16.58 11.88 39.50
CA ARG A 107 -16.22 13.23 39.01
C ARG A 107 -17.46 14.06 38.64
N LEU A 108 -18.48 13.45 38.03
CA LEU A 108 -19.75 14.10 37.70
C LEU A 108 -20.55 14.49 38.95
N HIS A 109 -20.46 13.69 40.01
CA HIS A 109 -21.07 13.97 41.30
C HIS A 109 -20.30 15.04 42.10
N ALA A 110 -18.98 15.01 42.12
CA ALA A 110 -18.14 15.96 42.85
C ALA A 110 -18.20 17.39 42.30
N THR A 111 -18.33 17.57 40.97
CA THR A 111 -18.38 18.92 40.37
C THR A 111 -19.27 18.92 39.11
N PRO A 112 -20.61 19.02 39.27
CA PRO A 112 -21.53 18.95 38.14
C PRO A 112 -21.34 20.14 37.18
N PRO A 113 -21.12 19.92 35.87
CA PRO A 113 -20.98 21.00 34.90
C PRO A 113 -22.32 21.71 34.64
N ASP A 114 -22.30 23.04 34.51
CA ASP A 114 -23.45 23.78 34.00
C ASP A 114 -23.52 23.68 32.46
N LEU A 115 -24.36 22.78 31.97
CA LEU A 115 -24.60 22.56 30.54
C LEU A 115 -25.74 23.45 29.99
N ARG A 116 -26.23 24.44 30.75
CA ARG A 116 -27.27 25.36 30.27
C ARG A 116 -26.68 26.31 29.22
N PRO A 117 -27.27 26.43 28.02
CA PRO A 117 -26.86 27.48 27.08
C PRO A 117 -27.07 28.87 27.70
N ARG A 118 -26.12 29.77 27.43
CA ARG A 118 -26.20 31.18 27.82
C ARG A 118 -27.37 31.86 27.11
N TRP A 119 -28.00 32.83 27.76
CA TRP A 119 -29.09 33.61 27.18
C TRP A 119 -28.56 34.47 26.01
N PRO A 120 -29.11 34.33 24.79
CA PRO A 120 -28.64 35.08 23.62
C PRO A 120 -29.28 36.47 23.58
N TRP A 121 -28.99 37.31 24.58
CA TRP A 121 -29.62 38.62 24.78
C TRP A 121 -29.71 39.49 23.53
N PRO A 122 -28.66 39.67 22.68
CA PRO A 122 -28.76 40.49 21.48
C PRO A 122 -29.80 39.97 20.48
N ARG A 123 -29.96 38.65 20.36
CA ARG A 123 -30.96 38.04 19.46
C ARG A 123 -32.37 38.15 20.02
N LEU A 124 -32.52 38.02 21.34
CA LEU A 124 -33.82 38.24 21.99
C LEU A 124 -34.24 39.71 21.86
N LEU A 125 -33.35 40.66 22.14
CA LEU A 125 -33.58 42.09 21.94
C LEU A 125 -33.92 42.41 20.47
N ALA A 126 -33.26 41.77 19.50
CA ALA A 126 -33.63 41.89 18.08
C ALA A 126 -35.03 41.32 17.79
N CYS A 127 -35.40 40.16 18.33
CA CYS A 127 -36.77 39.63 18.21
C CYS A 127 -37.82 40.56 18.83
N PHE A 128 -37.55 41.14 20.01
CA PHE A 128 -38.41 42.14 20.63
C PHE A 128 -38.50 43.43 19.80
N GLY A 129 -37.38 43.92 19.25
CA GLY A 129 -37.36 45.09 18.36
C GLY A 129 -38.12 44.86 17.05
N ILE A 130 -37.99 43.69 16.43
CA ILE A 130 -38.77 43.30 15.24
C ILE A 130 -40.26 43.15 15.59
N ALA A 131 -40.60 42.51 16.70
CA ALA A 131 -41.98 42.38 17.17
C ALA A 131 -42.61 43.76 17.44
N LEU A 132 -41.85 44.68 18.03
CA LEU A 132 -42.26 46.06 18.26
C LEU A 132 -42.46 46.79 16.92
N LEU A 133 -41.51 46.69 15.98
CA LEU A 133 -41.58 47.34 14.67
C LEU A 133 -42.80 46.84 13.86
N ILE A 134 -43.04 45.53 13.83
CA ILE A 134 -44.22 44.92 13.20
C ILE A 134 -45.50 45.40 13.88
N SER A 135 -45.53 45.45 15.21
CA SER A 135 -46.70 45.93 15.96
C SER A 135 -46.99 47.41 15.71
N THR A 136 -45.96 48.27 15.71
CA THR A 136 -46.11 49.69 15.41
C THR A 136 -46.52 49.92 13.96
N ALA A 137 -45.92 49.21 13.00
CA ALA A 137 -46.29 49.29 11.59
C ALA A 137 -47.74 48.84 11.37
N ALA A 138 -48.19 47.77 12.03
CA ALA A 138 -49.57 47.30 11.97
C ALA A 138 -50.58 48.33 12.52
N VAL A 139 -50.26 48.98 13.64
CA VAL A 139 -51.12 50.01 14.25
C VAL A 139 -51.17 51.29 13.42
N LEU A 140 -50.03 51.71 12.87
CA LEU A 140 -49.87 52.94 12.07
C LEU A 140 -50.28 52.77 10.60
N TRP A 141 -50.65 51.56 10.16
CA TRP A 141 -51.02 51.31 8.77
C TRP A 141 -52.37 51.96 8.41
N PRO A 142 -52.40 52.92 7.46
CA PRO A 142 -53.62 53.56 7.01
C PRO A 142 -54.53 52.54 6.29
N ARG A 143 -55.83 52.58 6.59
CA ARG A 143 -56.85 51.82 5.86
C ARG A 143 -57.55 52.78 4.92
N ASP A 144 -57.12 52.79 3.65
CA ASP A 144 -57.84 53.52 2.61
C ASP A 144 -58.01 52.68 1.35
N ALA A 145 -59.06 53.01 0.61
CA ALA A 145 -59.57 52.22 -0.49
C ALA A 145 -58.90 52.55 -1.82
N GLY A 146 -58.85 51.54 -2.70
CA GLY A 146 -59.29 51.67 -4.09
C GLY A 146 -58.46 52.51 -5.07
N MET A 147 -57.90 51.78 -6.06
CA MET A 147 -57.74 52.19 -7.47
C MET A 147 -56.78 53.35 -7.81
N ALA A 148 -55.74 53.02 -8.59
CA ALA A 148 -55.72 53.20 -10.06
C ALA A 148 -54.27 53.36 -10.56
N ALA A 149 -53.97 52.82 -11.73
CA ALA A 149 -52.70 53.00 -12.43
C ALA A 149 -52.81 54.08 -13.50
N THR A 150 -51.70 54.77 -13.79
CA THR A 150 -51.50 55.45 -15.07
C THR A 150 -50.00 55.60 -15.38
N ASP A 151 -49.62 55.26 -16.62
CA ASP A 151 -48.36 55.68 -17.24
C ASP A 151 -48.32 57.21 -17.44
N VAL A 152 -47.12 57.79 -17.52
CA VAL A 152 -46.69 58.73 -18.58
C VAL A 152 -45.14 58.77 -18.63
N ARG A 153 -44.60 59.08 -19.81
CA ARG A 153 -43.18 58.98 -20.21
C ARG A 153 -42.32 60.21 -19.92
N ASP A 154 -41.00 59.95 -20.00
CA ASP A 154 -39.90 60.79 -20.51
C ASP A 154 -39.58 62.15 -19.88
N GLY A 155 -38.31 62.27 -19.47
CA GLY A 155 -37.59 63.52 -19.24
C GLY A 155 -36.15 63.38 -19.74
N GLY A 156 -35.92 63.71 -21.01
CA GLY A 156 -34.59 63.64 -21.62
C GLY A 156 -33.65 64.74 -21.10
N ALA A 157 -32.54 64.36 -20.48
CA ALA A 157 -31.50 65.29 -20.04
C ALA A 157 -30.34 65.33 -21.06
N VAL A 158 -30.16 66.48 -21.72
CA VAL A 158 -29.02 66.74 -22.59
C VAL A 158 -27.74 66.77 -21.77
N HIS A 159 -26.84 65.80 -22.00
CA HIS A 159 -25.46 65.84 -21.50
C HIS A 159 -24.50 66.17 -22.64
N SER A 160 -23.56 67.07 -22.34
CA SER A 160 -22.48 67.48 -23.25
C SER A 160 -21.71 66.29 -23.81
N ALA A 161 -21.23 66.43 -25.05
CA ALA A 161 -20.59 65.36 -25.81
C ALA A 161 -19.23 64.91 -25.24
N VAL A 162 -19.28 64.06 -24.20
CA VAL A 162 -18.22 63.10 -23.89
C VAL A 162 -18.44 61.89 -24.79
N THR A 163 -17.42 61.49 -25.57
CA THR A 163 -17.52 60.27 -26.37
C THR A 163 -17.80 59.08 -25.42
N PRO A 164 -18.89 58.33 -25.62
CA PRO A 164 -19.23 57.22 -24.72
C PRO A 164 -18.10 56.18 -24.73
N PRO A 165 -17.79 55.55 -23.59
CA PRO A 165 -16.75 54.53 -23.52
C PRO A 165 -17.09 53.37 -24.48
N PRO A 166 -16.10 52.77 -25.18
CA PRO A 166 -16.30 51.59 -25.99
C PRO A 166 -17.03 50.49 -25.21
N ALA A 167 -18.08 49.94 -25.81
CA ALA A 167 -18.82 48.81 -25.28
C ALA A 167 -18.71 47.61 -26.23
N LEU A 168 -18.55 46.40 -25.70
CA LEU A 168 -18.64 45.18 -26.51
C LEU A 168 -20.07 45.02 -27.04
N ARG A 169 -20.19 44.88 -28.37
CA ARG A 169 -21.46 44.64 -29.08
C ARG A 169 -21.54 43.27 -29.74
N GLY A 170 -20.41 42.59 -29.91
CA GLY A 170 -20.37 41.23 -30.41
C GLY A 170 -19.09 40.54 -30.00
N THR A 171 -19.22 39.28 -29.58
CA THR A 171 -18.13 38.39 -29.22
C THR A 171 -18.23 37.13 -30.07
N ARG A 172 -17.08 36.63 -30.53
CA ARG A 172 -16.95 35.27 -31.03
C ARG A 172 -15.57 34.76 -30.69
N LEU A 173 -15.51 33.66 -29.95
CA LEU A 173 -14.30 32.88 -29.73
C LEU A 173 -14.43 31.61 -30.57
N GLU A 174 -13.43 31.38 -31.40
CA GLU A 174 -13.27 30.17 -32.21
C GLU A 174 -12.08 29.37 -31.64
N VAL A 175 -12.30 28.07 -31.46
CA VAL A 175 -11.40 27.11 -30.84
C VAL A 175 -11.18 25.97 -31.82
N THR A 176 -9.97 25.86 -32.34
CA THR A 176 -9.56 24.80 -33.27
C THR A 176 -8.64 23.82 -32.54
N PRO A 177 -9.08 22.59 -32.23
CA PRO A 177 -8.24 21.57 -31.60
C PRO A 177 -7.02 21.19 -32.47
N PRO A 178 -5.95 20.64 -31.88
CA PRO A 178 -4.81 20.13 -32.64
C PRO A 178 -5.24 19.04 -33.65
N ALA A 179 -4.68 19.07 -34.86
CA ALA A 179 -5.13 18.22 -35.96
C ALA A 179 -5.07 16.69 -35.67
N TYR A 180 -4.13 16.23 -34.83
CA TYR A 180 -4.02 14.81 -34.46
C TYR A 180 -5.22 14.27 -33.68
N THR A 181 -5.99 15.16 -33.03
CA THR A 181 -7.17 14.80 -32.23
C THR A 181 -8.39 14.43 -33.08
N GLY A 182 -8.39 14.79 -34.38
CA GLY A 182 -9.52 14.59 -35.29
C GLY A 182 -10.79 15.37 -34.94
N GLN A 183 -10.76 16.27 -33.95
CA GLN A 183 -11.95 17.01 -33.49
C GLN A 183 -12.27 18.21 -34.39
N PRO A 184 -13.57 18.52 -34.63
CA PRO A 184 -13.96 19.67 -35.41
C PRO A 184 -13.71 20.99 -34.64
N PRO A 185 -13.41 22.11 -35.34
CA PRO A 185 -13.42 23.43 -34.73
C PRO A 185 -14.77 23.77 -34.11
N SER A 186 -14.76 24.52 -33.02
CA SER A 186 -15.97 25.04 -32.36
C SER A 186 -15.92 26.55 -32.26
N ALA A 187 -17.06 27.23 -32.35
CA ALA A 187 -17.13 28.68 -32.18
C ALA A 187 -18.41 29.09 -31.44
N GLY A 188 -18.32 30.14 -30.62
CA GLY A 188 -19.46 30.67 -29.86
C GLY A 188 -19.22 32.07 -29.31
N GLU A 189 -20.26 32.67 -28.75
CA GLU A 189 -20.22 34.03 -28.21
C GLU A 189 -19.59 34.11 -26.80
N LYS A 190 -19.46 32.97 -26.13
CA LYS A 190 -18.78 32.87 -24.82
C LYS A 190 -17.28 33.02 -25.01
N LEU A 191 -16.70 33.90 -24.20
CA LEU A 191 -15.26 34.18 -24.15
C LEU A 191 -14.50 33.27 -23.14
N ASP A 192 -15.24 32.56 -22.29
CA ASP A 192 -14.72 31.48 -21.46
C ASP A 192 -14.61 30.19 -22.30
N ALA A 193 -13.47 29.51 -22.24
CA ALA A 193 -13.22 28.30 -23.02
C ALA A 193 -12.46 27.23 -22.23
N ARG A 194 -12.79 25.96 -22.51
CA ARG A 194 -12.11 24.78 -22.00
C ARG A 194 -11.71 23.92 -23.20
N ALA A 195 -10.42 23.76 -23.45
CA ALA A 195 -9.93 23.12 -24.68
C ALA A 195 -8.60 22.39 -24.48
N LEU A 196 -8.24 21.52 -25.42
CA LEU A 196 -7.01 20.73 -25.36
C LEU A 196 -5.76 21.60 -25.46
N GLN A 197 -4.68 21.20 -24.79
CA GLN A 197 -3.39 21.88 -24.88
C GLN A 197 -2.92 21.96 -26.35
N GLY A 198 -2.52 23.16 -26.78
CA GLY A 198 -2.14 23.44 -28.16
C GLY A 198 -3.31 23.76 -29.11
N SER A 199 -4.56 23.79 -28.63
CA SER A 199 -5.70 24.29 -29.43
C SER A 199 -5.46 25.74 -29.84
N HIS A 200 -5.75 26.08 -31.09
CA HIS A 200 -5.63 27.44 -31.60
C HIS A 200 -6.88 28.25 -31.25
N LEU A 201 -6.72 29.32 -30.49
CA LEU A 201 -7.80 30.25 -30.13
C LEU A 201 -7.79 31.44 -31.07
N ARG A 202 -8.97 31.84 -31.54
CA ARG A 202 -9.18 33.06 -32.34
C ARG A 202 -10.31 33.89 -31.76
N TRP A 203 -9.98 35.08 -31.30
CA TRP A 203 -10.95 36.07 -30.83
C TRP A 203 -11.41 36.95 -31.99
N GLN A 204 -12.71 37.22 -32.05
CA GLN A 204 -13.31 38.22 -32.94
C GLN A 204 -14.27 39.09 -32.12
N LEU A 205 -13.91 40.35 -31.91
CA LEU A 205 -14.62 41.27 -31.04
C LEU A 205 -15.16 42.46 -31.86
N ARG A 206 -16.36 42.94 -31.53
CA ARG A 206 -16.95 44.16 -32.10
C ARG A 206 -17.25 45.15 -30.99
N PHE A 207 -16.77 46.38 -31.16
CA PHE A 207 -16.97 47.47 -30.20
C PHE A 207 -17.80 48.59 -30.83
N ALA A 208 -18.62 49.26 -30.01
CA ALA A 208 -19.25 50.53 -30.39
C ALA A 208 -19.27 51.51 -29.20
N PRO A 209 -18.68 52.71 -29.32
CA PRO A 209 -17.82 53.16 -30.43
C PRO A 209 -16.53 52.32 -30.56
N GLN A 210 -15.85 52.44 -31.71
CA GLN A 210 -14.57 51.76 -31.95
C GLN A 210 -13.46 52.36 -31.08
N PRO A 211 -12.66 51.54 -30.37
CA PRO A 211 -11.50 52.03 -29.63
C PRO A 211 -10.33 52.39 -30.57
N ARG A 212 -9.35 53.14 -30.06
CA ARG A 212 -8.08 53.42 -30.74
C ARG A 212 -7.14 52.21 -30.69
N GLN A 213 -7.14 51.50 -29.56
CA GLN A 213 -6.36 50.29 -29.32
C GLN A 213 -7.18 49.31 -28.47
N ALA A 214 -6.95 48.01 -28.68
CA ALA A 214 -7.50 46.96 -27.84
C ALA A 214 -6.48 45.83 -27.67
N TRP A 215 -6.43 45.19 -26.50
CA TRP A 215 -5.61 44.00 -26.25
C TRP A 215 -6.25 43.07 -25.21
N LEU A 216 -5.83 41.81 -25.22
CA LEU A 216 -6.08 40.88 -24.13
C LEU A 216 -4.94 41.03 -23.10
N GLN A 217 -5.29 41.34 -21.86
CA GLN A 217 -4.36 41.39 -20.73
C GLN A 217 -4.56 40.13 -19.90
N PHE A 218 -3.55 39.26 -19.86
CA PHE A 218 -3.54 38.06 -19.02
C PHE A 218 -3.12 38.40 -17.59
N HIS A 219 -3.54 37.53 -16.65
CA HIS A 219 -3.19 37.62 -15.22
C HIS A 219 -1.68 37.50 -14.95
N ASP A 220 -0.94 36.74 -15.77
CA ASP A 220 0.52 36.58 -15.74
C ASP A 220 1.30 37.81 -16.28
N GLY A 221 0.58 38.90 -16.57
CA GLY A 221 1.13 40.15 -17.09
C GLY A 221 1.24 40.22 -18.62
N ARG A 222 1.09 39.11 -19.35
CA ARG A 222 1.21 39.10 -20.82
C ARG A 222 0.11 39.95 -21.48
N ARG A 223 0.46 40.57 -22.61
CA ARG A 223 -0.45 41.35 -23.46
C ARG A 223 -0.47 40.79 -24.87
N LEU A 224 -1.66 40.44 -25.37
CA LEU A 224 -1.88 40.04 -26.76
C LEU A 224 -2.65 41.17 -27.48
N PRO A 225 -2.01 41.96 -28.36
CA PRO A 225 -2.68 43.04 -29.06
C PRO A 225 -3.74 42.49 -30.02
N LEU A 226 -4.93 43.09 -30.01
CA LEU A 226 -5.94 42.83 -31.02
C LEU A 226 -5.67 43.72 -32.25
N GLN A 227 -5.80 43.15 -33.44
CA GLN A 227 -5.63 43.87 -34.71
C GLN A 227 -7.00 44.22 -35.31
N PRO A 228 -7.21 45.45 -35.80
CA PRO A 228 -8.45 45.82 -36.48
C PRO A 228 -8.50 45.22 -37.88
N VAL A 229 -9.57 44.47 -38.17
CA VAL A 229 -9.85 43.80 -39.45
C VAL A 229 -11.29 44.11 -39.83
N GLY A 230 -11.48 45.15 -40.65
CA GLY A 230 -12.80 45.66 -41.02
C GLY A 230 -13.53 46.25 -39.81
N ASP A 231 -14.72 45.75 -39.49
CA ASP A 231 -15.50 46.18 -38.32
C ASP A 231 -15.16 45.43 -37.01
N ARG A 232 -14.23 44.46 -37.07
CA ARG A 232 -13.85 43.59 -35.93
C ARG A 232 -12.43 43.81 -35.49
N TRP A 233 -12.16 43.46 -34.25
CA TRP A 233 -10.83 43.32 -33.67
C TRP A 233 -10.53 41.84 -33.49
N GLN A 234 -9.37 41.38 -33.95
CA GLN A 234 -9.01 39.98 -33.97
C GLN A 234 -7.66 39.72 -33.31
N ALA A 235 -7.53 38.60 -32.60
CA ALA A 235 -6.28 38.10 -32.07
C ALA A 235 -6.28 36.57 -32.14
N GLU A 236 -5.10 35.98 -32.20
CA GLU A 236 -4.90 34.53 -32.32
C GLU A 236 -3.77 34.08 -31.38
N GLU A 237 -3.97 33.00 -30.64
CA GLU A 237 -2.96 32.43 -29.73
C GLU A 237 -3.14 30.90 -29.57
N PRO A 238 -2.06 30.10 -29.58
CA PRO A 238 -2.13 28.70 -29.16
C PRO A 238 -2.33 28.60 -27.63
N LEU A 239 -3.37 27.89 -27.20
CA LEU A 239 -3.69 27.67 -25.80
C LEU A 239 -2.69 26.70 -25.15
N GLN A 240 -1.66 27.23 -24.50
CA GLN A 240 -0.61 26.43 -23.86
C GLN A 240 -0.77 26.27 -22.34
N ARG A 241 -1.37 27.26 -21.68
CA ARG A 241 -1.53 27.33 -20.22
C ARG A 241 -2.93 27.79 -19.85
N SER A 242 -3.44 27.23 -18.75
CA SER A 242 -4.66 27.70 -18.10
C SER A 242 -4.45 29.13 -17.60
N GLY A 243 -5.43 30.00 -17.72
CA GLY A 243 -5.28 31.38 -17.29
C GLY A 243 -6.54 32.22 -17.35
N LEU A 244 -6.50 33.36 -16.65
CA LEU A 244 -7.49 34.43 -16.78
C LEU A 244 -6.96 35.52 -17.70
N TYR A 245 -7.88 36.13 -18.47
CA TYR A 245 -7.61 37.31 -19.28
C TYR A 245 -8.77 38.29 -19.22
N ARG A 246 -8.48 39.57 -19.50
CA ARG A 246 -9.47 40.66 -19.68
C ARG A 246 -9.22 41.38 -20.99
N ILE A 247 -10.26 42.01 -21.52
CA ILE A 247 -10.22 42.84 -22.73
C ILE A 247 -10.03 44.28 -22.25
N VAL A 248 -8.93 44.90 -22.64
CA VAL A 248 -8.62 46.29 -22.31
C VAL A 248 -8.64 47.11 -23.60
N THR A 249 -9.17 48.32 -23.53
CA THR A 249 -9.27 49.25 -24.67
C THR A 249 -8.81 50.64 -24.27
N GLU A 250 -8.39 51.42 -25.27
CA GLU A 250 -8.17 52.86 -25.15
C GLU A 250 -9.09 53.62 -26.13
N PRO A 251 -9.99 54.51 -25.67
CA PRO A 251 -10.34 54.79 -24.27
C PRO A 251 -10.95 53.57 -23.54
N ALA A 252 -10.97 53.64 -22.21
CA ALA A 252 -11.35 52.53 -21.34
C ALA A 252 -12.74 51.97 -21.65
N LEU A 253 -12.85 50.64 -21.62
CA LEU A 253 -14.08 49.89 -21.88
C LEU A 253 -15.13 50.19 -20.80
N ALA A 254 -16.41 50.26 -21.18
CA ALA A 254 -17.51 50.45 -20.23
C ALA A 254 -17.54 49.40 -19.10
N ASP A 255 -17.20 48.14 -19.42
CA ASP A 255 -17.18 46.99 -18.50
C ASP A 255 -15.74 46.46 -18.26
N ALA A 256 -14.76 47.35 -18.07
CA ALA A 256 -13.31 47.02 -18.04
C ALA A 256 -12.84 46.02 -16.95
N GLY A 257 -13.71 45.62 -16.01
CA GLY A 257 -13.35 44.75 -14.88
C GLY A 257 -13.58 43.24 -15.09
N ARG A 258 -14.29 42.81 -16.14
CA ARG A 258 -14.63 41.40 -16.33
C ARG A 258 -13.42 40.58 -16.80
N ALA A 259 -13.10 39.53 -16.04
CA ALA A 259 -12.18 38.48 -16.45
C ALA A 259 -12.93 37.30 -17.11
N TRP A 260 -12.25 36.61 -18.02
CA TRP A 260 -12.71 35.38 -18.68
C TRP A 260 -11.68 34.26 -18.47
N ARG A 261 -12.16 33.02 -18.38
CA ARG A 261 -11.37 31.83 -18.03
C ARG A 261 -11.01 31.00 -19.26
N LEU A 262 -9.73 30.71 -19.42
CA LEU A 262 -9.21 29.69 -20.33
C LEU A 262 -8.70 28.52 -19.51
N GLU A 263 -9.29 27.33 -19.70
CA GLU A 263 -8.89 26.10 -19.03
C GLU A 263 -8.26 25.13 -20.05
N VAL A 264 -7.02 24.72 -19.76
CA VAL A 264 -6.30 23.71 -20.54
C VAL A 264 -6.63 22.32 -20.03
N VAL A 265 -7.12 21.50 -20.95
CA VAL A 265 -7.16 20.05 -20.77
C VAL A 265 -5.86 19.48 -21.33
N PRO A 266 -4.93 18.96 -20.51
CA PRO A 266 -3.73 18.31 -21.01
C PRO A 266 -4.10 17.01 -21.72
N ASP A 267 -3.43 16.77 -22.83
CA ASP A 267 -3.43 15.50 -23.54
C ASP A 267 -2.80 14.39 -22.67
N ARG A 268 -3.31 13.16 -22.74
CA ARG A 268 -2.91 12.05 -21.88
C ARG A 268 -1.86 11.19 -22.58
N PRO A 269 -0.93 10.56 -21.83
CA PRO A 269 -0.06 9.55 -22.43
C PRO A 269 -0.83 8.23 -22.61
N PRO A 270 -0.43 7.41 -23.60
CA PRO A 270 -1.08 6.13 -23.87
C PRO A 270 -0.89 5.17 -22.70
N GLN A 271 -1.81 4.23 -22.52
CA GLN A 271 -1.75 3.24 -21.45
C GLN A 271 -1.43 1.85 -22.00
N VAL A 272 -0.49 1.13 -21.37
CA VAL A 272 -0.03 -0.19 -21.83
C VAL A 272 -0.45 -1.29 -20.86
N LYS A 273 -1.28 -2.20 -21.32
CA LYS A 273 -1.73 -3.38 -20.60
C LYS A 273 -1.03 -4.62 -21.14
N VAL A 274 -0.50 -5.46 -20.25
CA VAL A 274 -0.01 -6.79 -20.59
C VAL A 274 -1.19 -7.75 -20.59
N ILE A 275 -1.32 -8.56 -21.65
CA ILE A 275 -2.29 -9.65 -21.75
C ILE A 275 -1.59 -10.97 -21.42
N GLU A 276 -0.43 -11.22 -22.01
CA GLU A 276 0.40 -12.42 -21.78
C GLU A 276 1.89 -12.01 -21.68
N PRO A 277 2.64 -12.57 -20.72
CA PRO A 277 2.20 -13.43 -19.61
C PRO A 277 1.36 -12.68 -18.57
N VAL A 278 0.54 -13.42 -17.81
CA VAL A 278 -0.32 -12.87 -16.75
C VAL A 278 0.48 -12.37 -15.54
N GLN A 279 1.66 -12.94 -15.30
CA GLN A 279 2.57 -12.56 -14.22
C GLN A 279 3.80 -11.84 -14.77
N THR A 280 4.26 -10.81 -14.06
CA THR A 280 5.47 -10.05 -14.44
C THR A 280 6.76 -10.83 -14.24
N LEU A 281 6.75 -11.88 -13.42
CA LEU A 281 7.82 -12.88 -13.32
C LEU A 281 7.22 -14.25 -13.65
N THR A 282 7.84 -14.95 -14.59
CA THR A 282 7.45 -16.32 -15.01
C THR A 282 8.69 -17.20 -14.99
N GLN A 283 8.59 -18.41 -14.42
CA GLN A 283 9.60 -19.45 -14.64
C GLN A 283 9.31 -20.14 -15.98
N ALA A 284 10.33 -20.30 -16.83
CA ALA A 284 10.19 -21.06 -18.05
C ALA A 284 10.02 -22.56 -17.73
N ALA A 285 9.20 -23.26 -18.51
CA ALA A 285 9.14 -24.71 -18.43
C ALA A 285 10.47 -25.34 -18.93
N PRO A 286 10.85 -26.55 -18.45
CA PRO A 286 11.97 -27.29 -19.02
C PRO A 286 11.84 -27.40 -20.54
N HIS A 287 12.92 -27.09 -21.26
CA HIS A 287 13.00 -27.08 -22.73
C HIS A 287 12.02 -26.13 -23.46
N GLN A 288 11.47 -25.12 -22.78
CA GLN A 288 10.66 -24.08 -23.42
C GLN A 288 11.48 -23.32 -24.48
N ARG A 289 11.00 -23.30 -25.74
CA ARG A 289 11.68 -22.62 -26.87
C ARG A 289 11.14 -21.23 -27.22
N ARG A 290 9.87 -20.98 -26.92
CA ARG A 290 9.17 -19.73 -27.26
C ARG A 290 8.59 -19.07 -26.02
N TRP A 291 8.65 -17.75 -25.97
CA TRP A 291 7.96 -16.94 -24.96
C TRP A 291 7.03 -15.94 -25.63
N THR A 292 5.73 -16.18 -25.46
CA THR A 292 4.65 -15.39 -26.04
C THR A 292 4.45 -14.10 -25.26
N LEU A 293 4.55 -12.97 -25.95
CA LEU A 293 4.30 -11.63 -25.42
C LEU A 293 3.12 -11.00 -26.13
N ARG A 294 2.10 -10.56 -25.38
CA ARG A 294 0.89 -9.92 -25.92
C ARG A 294 0.53 -8.69 -25.09
N PHE A 295 0.33 -7.57 -25.78
CA PHE A 295 0.05 -6.27 -25.16
C PHE A 295 -1.14 -5.59 -25.85
N GLU A 296 -1.85 -4.77 -25.10
CA GLU A 296 -2.89 -3.86 -25.58
C GLU A 296 -2.53 -2.45 -25.11
N ALA A 297 -2.44 -1.52 -26.05
CA ALA A 297 -2.17 -0.11 -25.80
C ALA A 297 -3.42 0.71 -26.15
N SER A 298 -3.87 1.58 -25.25
CA SER A 298 -5.09 2.37 -25.42
C SER A 298 -4.84 3.85 -25.13
N ASP A 299 -5.50 4.72 -25.90
CA ASP A 299 -5.32 6.18 -25.87
C ASP A 299 -6.61 6.91 -26.26
N ASP A 300 -6.78 8.18 -25.85
CA ASP A 300 -7.96 8.98 -26.16
C ASP A 300 -7.96 9.62 -27.56
N PHE A 301 -6.79 9.86 -28.18
CA PHE A 301 -6.70 10.40 -29.55
C PHE A 301 -6.03 9.44 -30.55
N GLY A 302 -5.17 8.55 -30.09
CA GLY A 302 -4.71 7.40 -30.87
C GLY A 302 -3.30 6.94 -30.53
N VAL A 303 -3.10 5.62 -30.56
CA VAL A 303 -1.78 4.99 -30.45
C VAL A 303 -1.16 4.85 -31.85
N ALA A 304 0.14 5.15 -31.95
CA ALA A 304 0.93 4.94 -33.15
C ALA A 304 0.86 3.47 -33.63
N ALA A 305 0.91 3.26 -34.94
CA ALA A 305 0.85 1.92 -35.52
C ALA A 305 2.10 1.07 -35.26
N GLY A 306 3.24 1.70 -34.91
CA GLY A 306 4.48 1.02 -34.54
C GLY A 306 4.80 1.15 -33.06
N ALA A 307 5.38 0.10 -32.48
CA ALA A 307 5.90 0.06 -31.12
C ALA A 307 7.31 -0.56 -31.10
N VAL A 308 8.07 -0.29 -30.04
CA VAL A 308 9.42 -0.86 -29.84
C VAL A 308 9.40 -1.78 -28.64
N LEU A 309 9.67 -3.06 -28.86
CA LEU A 309 9.92 -4.04 -27.82
C LEU A 309 11.42 -4.07 -27.51
N GLU A 310 11.78 -3.76 -26.27
CA GLU A 310 13.13 -3.93 -25.74
C GLU A 310 13.23 -5.28 -25.03
N LEU A 311 14.17 -6.12 -25.48
CA LEU A 311 14.55 -7.39 -24.86
C LEU A 311 15.95 -7.25 -24.26
N THR A 312 16.09 -7.47 -22.96
CA THR A 312 17.37 -7.50 -22.26
C THR A 312 17.61 -8.91 -21.73
N THR A 313 18.67 -9.58 -22.16
CA THR A 313 19.09 -10.86 -21.59
C THR A 313 20.18 -10.64 -20.55
N ALA A 314 20.02 -11.18 -19.36
CA ALA A 314 21.05 -11.25 -18.33
C ALA A 314 21.62 -12.68 -18.34
N LYS A 315 22.93 -12.81 -18.58
CA LYS A 315 23.61 -14.10 -18.76
C LYS A 315 24.68 -14.31 -17.68
N GLY A 316 24.74 -15.52 -17.13
CA GLY A 316 25.73 -15.91 -16.11
C GLY A 316 25.22 -15.84 -14.66
N SER A 317 26.11 -16.17 -13.70
CA SER A 317 25.76 -16.29 -12.28
C SER A 317 26.84 -15.72 -11.35
N GLY A 318 26.45 -15.38 -10.12
CA GLY A 318 27.34 -14.77 -9.13
C GLY A 318 27.59 -13.29 -9.40
N GLU A 319 28.86 -12.88 -9.41
CA GLU A 319 29.27 -11.48 -9.61
C GLU A 319 29.51 -11.11 -11.09
N ASN A 320 29.55 -12.11 -11.99
CA ASN A 320 29.76 -11.93 -13.42
C ASN A 320 28.45 -12.12 -14.20
N ILE A 321 27.75 -11.02 -14.45
CA ILE A 321 26.50 -11.00 -15.25
C ILE A 321 26.71 -10.10 -16.47
N ASP A 322 26.56 -10.67 -17.68
CA ASP A 322 26.56 -9.91 -18.93
C ASP A 322 25.12 -9.49 -19.31
N PHE A 323 24.96 -8.28 -19.84
CA PHE A 323 23.66 -7.71 -20.22
C PHE A 323 23.64 -7.35 -21.71
N GLN A 324 22.86 -8.10 -22.49
CA GLN A 324 22.71 -7.85 -23.92
C GLN A 324 21.31 -7.31 -24.22
N GLN A 325 21.24 -6.16 -24.90
CA GLN A 325 19.98 -5.49 -25.26
C GLN A 325 19.70 -5.59 -26.76
N ARG A 326 18.46 -5.95 -27.10
CA ARG A 326 17.96 -6.02 -28.47
C ARG A 326 16.63 -5.28 -28.58
N ARG A 327 16.48 -4.46 -29.63
CA ARG A 327 15.23 -3.78 -29.97
C ARG A 327 14.54 -4.49 -31.13
N VAL A 328 13.23 -4.62 -31.06
CA VAL A 328 12.37 -5.21 -32.10
C VAL A 328 11.21 -4.26 -32.36
N GLU A 329 11.01 -3.86 -33.61
CA GLU A 329 9.84 -3.07 -34.01
C GLU A 329 8.63 -3.99 -34.21
N LEU A 330 7.48 -3.61 -33.63
CA LEU A 330 6.22 -4.35 -33.72
C LEU A 330 5.15 -3.49 -34.40
N ALA A 331 4.41 -4.09 -35.33
CA ALA A 331 3.23 -3.49 -35.94
C ALA A 331 1.97 -3.80 -35.11
N GLY A 332 1.19 -2.76 -34.81
CA GLY A 332 -0.03 -2.83 -34.00
C GLY A 332 -1.30 -3.04 -34.82
N SER A 333 -2.04 -4.09 -34.48
CA SER A 333 -3.35 -4.40 -35.07
C SER A 333 -4.50 -3.75 -34.28
N GLY A 334 -5.69 -3.60 -34.88
CA GLY A 334 -6.86 -3.00 -34.23
C GLY A 334 -7.12 -1.53 -34.59
N PRO A 335 -8.12 -0.88 -33.97
CA PRO A 335 -8.45 0.54 -34.18
C PRO A 335 -7.33 1.48 -33.70
N ALA A 336 -7.37 2.75 -34.12
CA ALA A 336 -6.34 3.73 -33.75
C ALA A 336 -6.27 3.98 -32.23
N THR A 337 -7.39 4.01 -31.53
CA THR A 337 -7.48 4.23 -30.07
C THR A 337 -7.21 2.99 -29.21
N SER A 338 -7.10 1.81 -29.81
CA SER A 338 -6.72 0.57 -29.10
C SER A 338 -5.94 -0.37 -30.03
N ARG A 339 -4.63 -0.42 -29.83
CA ARG A 339 -3.68 -1.20 -30.63
C ARG A 339 -3.19 -2.43 -29.88
N ARG A 340 -3.18 -3.57 -30.56
CA ARG A 340 -2.69 -4.85 -30.03
C ARG A 340 -1.36 -5.22 -30.66
N PHE A 341 -0.37 -5.43 -29.81
CA PHE A 341 1.00 -5.79 -30.17
C PHE A 341 1.31 -7.21 -29.70
N ALA A 342 2.06 -7.93 -30.53
CA ALA A 342 2.27 -9.36 -30.41
C ALA A 342 3.69 -9.72 -30.84
N HIS A 343 4.38 -10.52 -30.04
CA HIS A 343 5.68 -11.06 -30.40
C HIS A 343 5.89 -12.41 -29.74
N ASP A 344 6.44 -13.38 -30.47
CA ASP A 344 6.87 -14.66 -29.93
C ASP A 344 8.40 -14.67 -29.91
N VAL A 345 8.97 -14.52 -28.72
CA VAL A 345 10.42 -14.50 -28.52
C VAL A 345 10.95 -15.92 -28.70
N ASP A 346 11.86 -16.12 -29.66
CA ASP A 346 12.65 -17.33 -29.78
C ASP A 346 13.84 -17.26 -28.79
N LEU A 347 13.81 -18.13 -27.78
CA LEU A 347 14.80 -18.14 -26.70
C LEU A 347 16.15 -18.69 -27.19
N ALA A 348 16.16 -19.61 -28.16
CA ALA A 348 17.40 -20.11 -28.75
C ALA A 348 18.07 -19.02 -29.61
N ALA A 349 17.29 -18.21 -30.34
CA ALA A 349 17.80 -17.09 -31.13
C ALA A 349 18.29 -15.89 -30.28
N LEU A 350 17.95 -15.84 -28.98
CA LEU A 350 18.56 -14.92 -28.01
C LEU A 350 19.86 -15.48 -27.39
N GLY A 351 20.15 -16.76 -27.60
CA GLY A 351 21.32 -17.43 -27.03
C GLY A 351 21.34 -17.38 -25.49
N VAL A 352 20.18 -17.59 -24.86
CA VAL A 352 20.07 -17.76 -23.39
C VAL A 352 20.14 -19.22 -23.00
N GLY A 353 20.85 -19.50 -21.92
CA GLY A 353 21.06 -20.84 -21.36
C GLY A 353 20.33 -21.07 -20.03
N PRO A 354 20.57 -22.23 -19.39
CA PRO A 354 19.98 -22.56 -18.10
C PRO A 354 20.41 -21.56 -17.01
N GLY A 355 19.46 -21.06 -16.23
CA GLY A 355 19.69 -20.06 -15.18
C GLY A 355 19.72 -18.60 -15.63
N ASP A 356 19.77 -18.32 -16.94
CA ASP A 356 19.71 -16.94 -17.48
C ASP A 356 18.31 -16.31 -17.31
N GLU A 357 18.22 -14.99 -17.45
CA GLU A 357 16.96 -14.25 -17.45
C GLU A 357 16.73 -13.44 -18.73
N VAL A 358 15.49 -13.40 -19.21
CA VAL A 358 15.04 -12.51 -20.30
C VAL A 358 14.06 -11.50 -19.75
N VAL A 359 14.38 -10.21 -19.87
CA VAL A 359 13.51 -9.10 -19.51
C VAL A 359 12.94 -8.46 -20.77
N ALA A 360 11.62 -8.39 -20.89
CA ALA A 360 10.90 -7.73 -21.99
C ALA A 360 10.17 -6.48 -21.51
N ARG A 361 10.19 -5.41 -22.33
CA ARG A 361 9.45 -4.18 -22.09
C ARG A 361 8.98 -3.57 -23.41
N LEU A 362 7.68 -3.32 -23.54
CA LEU A 362 7.12 -2.63 -24.71
C LEU A 362 7.09 -1.12 -24.47
N SER A 363 7.55 -0.34 -25.45
CA SER A 363 7.41 1.11 -25.53
C SER A 363 6.50 1.48 -26.71
N VAL A 364 5.46 2.25 -26.44
CA VAL A 364 4.45 2.72 -27.42
C VAL A 364 4.36 4.24 -27.38
N ARG A 365 3.94 4.84 -28.49
CA ARG A 365 3.74 6.28 -28.62
C ARG A 365 2.30 6.59 -29.01
N ASP A 366 1.83 7.77 -28.63
CA ASP A 366 0.57 8.33 -29.15
C ASP A 366 0.75 8.88 -30.58
N ASN A 367 -0.28 9.55 -31.10
CA ASN A 367 -0.26 10.30 -32.35
C ASN A 367 -0.05 11.82 -32.14
N ARG A 368 0.32 12.27 -30.93
CA ARG A 368 0.49 13.69 -30.61
C ARG A 368 1.62 14.29 -31.43
N ALA A 369 1.36 15.45 -32.02
CA ALA A 369 2.32 16.20 -32.82
C ALA A 369 2.53 17.63 -32.26
N PRO A 370 3.74 18.20 -32.31
CA PRO A 370 4.97 17.64 -32.91
C PRO A 370 5.78 16.71 -31.99
N GLN A 371 5.40 16.58 -30.71
CA GLN A 371 6.10 15.75 -29.73
C GLN A 371 5.15 14.64 -29.24
N PRO A 372 5.32 13.39 -29.73
CA PRO A 372 4.55 12.24 -29.24
C PRO A 372 4.88 11.93 -27.78
N GLN A 373 3.89 11.53 -27.00
CA GLN A 373 4.12 10.98 -25.66
C GLN A 373 4.47 9.49 -25.77
N GLU A 374 5.41 9.03 -24.94
CA GLU A 374 5.83 7.63 -24.88
C GLU A 374 5.37 7.02 -23.56
N ALA A 375 4.78 5.83 -23.63
CA ALA A 375 4.44 5.02 -22.47
C ALA A 375 5.07 3.63 -22.57
N ARG A 376 5.35 3.02 -21.41
CA ARG A 376 6.06 1.75 -21.32
C ARG A 376 5.28 0.74 -20.50
N SER A 377 5.33 -0.52 -20.90
CA SER A 377 4.80 -1.62 -20.11
C SER A 377 5.58 -1.78 -18.79
N PRO A 378 5.01 -2.49 -17.79
CA PRO A 378 5.80 -3.15 -16.78
C PRO A 378 6.91 -4.00 -17.40
N SER A 379 7.98 -4.25 -16.66
CA SER A 379 9.03 -5.18 -17.09
C SER A 379 8.53 -6.61 -16.85
N LEU A 380 8.62 -7.44 -17.88
CA LEU A 380 8.26 -8.85 -17.85
C LEU A 380 9.54 -9.66 -17.80
N ILE A 381 9.64 -10.63 -16.89
CA ILE A 381 10.84 -11.40 -16.63
C ILE A 381 10.51 -12.88 -16.84
N LEU A 382 11.26 -13.52 -17.73
CA LEU A 382 11.30 -14.97 -17.86
C LEU A 382 12.63 -15.47 -17.29
N ARG A 383 12.57 -16.24 -16.19
CA ARG A 383 13.74 -16.93 -15.64
C ARG A 383 13.81 -18.33 -16.23
N LEU A 384 14.94 -18.69 -16.84
CA LEU A 384 15.15 -20.05 -17.34
C LEU A 384 15.51 -20.98 -16.17
N PRO A 385 15.07 -22.26 -16.20
CA PRO A 385 15.46 -23.24 -15.19
C PRO A 385 16.97 -23.42 -15.17
N SER A 386 17.53 -23.67 -13.99
CA SER A 386 18.95 -24.00 -13.80
C SER A 386 19.33 -25.34 -14.44
N GLU A 387 20.62 -25.57 -14.66
CA GLU A 387 21.10 -26.87 -15.20
C GLU A 387 20.64 -28.05 -14.34
N GLN A 388 20.59 -27.89 -13.02
CA GLN A 388 20.12 -28.92 -12.09
C GLN A 388 18.62 -29.21 -12.24
N GLU A 389 17.78 -28.18 -12.44
CA GLU A 389 16.34 -28.34 -12.68
C GLU A 389 16.05 -28.99 -14.05
N VAL A 390 16.84 -28.68 -15.08
CA VAL A 390 16.74 -29.34 -16.39
C VAL A 390 17.20 -30.80 -16.29
N GLN A 391 18.37 -31.07 -15.69
CA GLN A 391 18.91 -32.43 -15.55
C GLN A 391 18.01 -33.32 -14.67
N THR A 392 17.39 -32.79 -13.60
CA THR A 392 16.46 -33.57 -12.77
C THR A 392 15.15 -33.89 -13.50
N SER A 393 14.61 -32.95 -14.29
CA SER A 393 13.47 -33.22 -15.18
C SER A 393 13.79 -34.28 -16.23
N ASP A 394 14.99 -34.23 -16.82
CA ASP A 394 15.44 -35.20 -17.82
C ASP A 394 15.74 -36.58 -17.18
N LEU A 395 16.26 -36.61 -15.94
CA LEU A 395 16.40 -37.84 -15.16
C LEU A 395 15.04 -38.46 -14.82
N GLU A 396 14.03 -37.71 -14.38
CA GLU A 396 12.68 -38.27 -14.14
C GLU A 396 12.07 -38.87 -15.42
N GLY A 397 12.38 -38.29 -16.59
CA GLY A 397 12.05 -38.87 -17.90
C GLY A 397 12.83 -40.15 -18.23
N ALA A 398 14.13 -40.18 -17.96
CA ALA A 398 15.05 -41.26 -18.33
C ALA A 398 15.04 -42.47 -17.36
N ILE A 399 14.83 -42.23 -16.06
CA ILE A 399 14.68 -43.25 -14.99
C ILE A 399 13.52 -44.21 -15.30
N LYS A 400 12.57 -43.80 -16.15
CA LYS A 400 11.49 -44.65 -16.66
C LYS A 400 11.93 -45.71 -17.69
N LYS A 401 13.20 -45.74 -18.14
CA LYS A 401 13.62 -46.61 -19.27
C LYS A 401 14.84 -47.51 -19.08
N VAL A 402 15.94 -47.11 -18.44
CA VAL A 402 17.11 -48.02 -18.23
C VAL A 402 17.90 -47.65 -16.97
N MET A 403 18.21 -48.63 -16.11
CA MET A 403 19.17 -48.52 -15.00
C MET A 403 19.92 -49.85 -14.80
N PRO A 404 21.25 -49.91 -14.98
CA PRO A 404 22.09 -51.05 -14.57
C PRO A 404 22.22 -51.16 -13.05
N ALA A 405 22.51 -52.36 -12.55
CA ALA A 405 22.42 -52.68 -11.13
C ALA A 405 23.69 -52.36 -10.33
N TYR A 406 23.75 -51.18 -9.71
CA TYR A 406 24.52 -50.96 -8.48
C TYR A 406 23.69 -50.15 -7.47
N PHE A 407 23.56 -50.71 -6.26
CA PHE A 407 22.75 -50.26 -5.10
C PHE A 407 21.22 -50.31 -5.26
N ARG A 408 20.59 -51.24 -4.53
CA ARG A 408 19.12 -51.30 -4.35
C ARG A 408 18.64 -50.19 -3.41
N SER A 409 17.46 -49.63 -3.69
CA SER A 409 16.77 -48.69 -2.80
C SER A 409 15.87 -49.43 -1.80
N GLN A 410 15.47 -48.76 -0.70
CA GLN A 410 14.51 -49.33 0.25
C GLN A 410 13.18 -49.76 -0.42
N ARG A 411 12.78 -49.03 -1.47
CA ARG A 411 11.60 -49.37 -2.27
C ARG A 411 11.81 -50.63 -3.12
N GLN A 412 13.02 -50.86 -3.62
CA GLN A 412 13.35 -52.08 -4.35
C GLN A 412 13.36 -53.30 -3.43
N ILE A 413 13.92 -53.18 -2.22
CA ILE A 413 13.91 -54.26 -1.20
C ILE A 413 12.48 -54.68 -0.85
N ILE A 414 11.56 -53.73 -0.68
CA ILE A 414 10.13 -54.00 -0.49
C ILE A 414 9.55 -54.77 -1.69
N ILE A 415 9.82 -54.33 -2.92
CA ILE A 415 9.34 -54.99 -4.15
C ILE A 415 9.88 -56.41 -4.27
N ASP A 416 11.16 -56.62 -3.99
CA ASP A 416 11.84 -57.91 -4.07
C ASP A 416 11.29 -58.89 -3.00
N ALA A 417 11.03 -58.41 -1.78
CA ALA A 417 10.40 -59.20 -0.72
C ALA A 417 8.93 -59.55 -1.02
N GLU A 418 8.15 -58.63 -1.58
CA GLU A 418 6.78 -58.91 -2.06
C GLU A 418 6.76 -59.89 -3.24
N ALA A 419 7.73 -59.79 -4.16
CA ALA A 419 7.87 -60.71 -5.29
C ALA A 419 8.24 -62.12 -4.80
N LEU A 420 9.15 -62.23 -3.83
CA LEU A 420 9.52 -63.50 -3.23
C LEU A 420 8.33 -64.16 -2.51
N LEU A 421 7.53 -63.39 -1.76
CA LEU A 421 6.30 -63.90 -1.13
C LEU A 421 5.29 -64.44 -2.13
N LYS A 422 5.11 -63.78 -3.29
CA LYS A 422 4.24 -64.27 -4.37
C LYS A 422 4.75 -65.56 -5.00
N GLN A 423 6.06 -65.84 -4.91
CA GLN A 423 6.69 -67.08 -5.40
C GLN A 423 6.76 -68.20 -4.35
N ARG A 424 6.27 -67.98 -3.12
CA ARG A 424 6.40 -68.92 -1.98
C ARG A 424 5.84 -70.32 -2.24
N SER A 425 4.81 -70.46 -3.08
CA SER A 425 4.22 -71.76 -3.46
C SER A 425 4.93 -72.45 -4.64
N ALA A 426 5.87 -71.78 -5.30
CA ALA A 426 6.56 -72.25 -6.50
C ALA A 426 8.07 -72.49 -6.28
N LEU A 427 8.57 -72.31 -5.05
CA LEU A 427 9.96 -72.48 -4.67
C LEU A 427 10.05 -73.51 -3.54
N ASP A 428 11.12 -74.31 -3.53
CA ASP A 428 11.49 -75.14 -2.39
C ASP A 428 11.94 -74.27 -1.20
N ALA A 429 11.86 -74.84 0.01
CA ALA A 429 12.12 -74.11 1.25
C ALA A 429 13.55 -73.54 1.31
N ASP A 430 14.55 -74.31 0.87
CA ASP A 430 15.96 -73.89 0.89
C ASP A 430 16.23 -72.75 -0.08
N THR A 431 15.71 -72.82 -1.31
CA THR A 431 15.82 -71.72 -2.28
C THR A 431 15.07 -70.48 -1.81
N PHE A 432 13.91 -70.64 -1.17
CA PHE A 432 13.16 -69.52 -0.60
C PHE A 432 13.95 -68.81 0.51
N ILE A 433 14.55 -69.56 1.45
CA ILE A 433 15.38 -69.01 2.53
C ILE A 433 16.63 -68.32 1.96
N LYS A 434 17.34 -68.96 1.02
CA LYS A 434 18.53 -68.37 0.37
C LYS A 434 18.22 -67.05 -0.35
N ARG A 435 17.07 -66.96 -1.04
CA ARG A 435 16.61 -65.71 -1.67
C ARG A 435 16.22 -64.64 -0.66
N ALA A 436 15.62 -65.04 0.47
CA ALA A 436 15.25 -64.12 1.54
C ALA A 436 16.49 -63.53 2.24
N ASP A 437 17.51 -64.36 2.54
CA ASP A 437 18.78 -63.90 3.12
C ASP A 437 19.54 -62.96 2.18
N ALA A 438 19.55 -63.22 0.86
CA ALA A 438 20.14 -62.31 -0.13
C ALA A 438 19.49 -60.89 -0.10
N ILE A 439 18.15 -60.81 0.00
CA ILE A 439 17.44 -59.52 0.16
C ILE A 439 17.75 -58.91 1.54
N GLY A 440 17.99 -59.73 2.57
CA GLY A 440 18.48 -59.31 3.88
C GLY A 440 19.88 -58.69 3.82
N VAL A 441 20.80 -59.24 3.02
CA VAL A 441 22.13 -58.67 2.77
C VAL A 441 22.03 -57.31 2.08
N ASP A 442 21.15 -57.16 1.08
CA ASP A 442 20.87 -55.85 0.47
C ASP A 442 20.35 -54.83 1.51
N GLN A 443 19.46 -55.26 2.41
CA GLN A 443 18.93 -54.43 3.51
C GLN A 443 20.03 -54.02 4.50
N ARG A 444 20.99 -54.91 4.81
CA ARG A 444 22.18 -54.63 5.63
C ARG A 444 23.08 -53.58 4.97
N ILE A 445 23.41 -53.76 3.70
CA ILE A 445 24.27 -52.82 2.94
C ILE A 445 23.66 -51.42 2.94
N LEU A 446 22.35 -51.33 2.69
CA LEU A 446 21.64 -50.06 2.71
C LEU A 446 21.62 -49.42 4.10
N ARG A 447 21.41 -50.21 5.16
CA ARG A 447 21.45 -49.76 6.56
C ARG A 447 22.82 -49.23 6.96
N LEU A 448 23.90 -49.98 6.67
CA LEU A 448 25.28 -49.56 7.00
C LEU A 448 25.64 -48.22 6.32
N ARG A 449 25.24 -48.04 5.05
CA ARG A 449 25.47 -46.76 4.35
C ARG A 449 24.78 -45.58 5.01
N TYR A 450 23.55 -45.75 5.52
CA TYR A 450 22.87 -44.69 6.28
C TYR A 450 23.44 -44.53 7.71
N GLY A 451 23.95 -45.59 8.33
CA GLY A 451 24.64 -45.55 9.62
C GLY A 451 25.96 -44.76 9.58
N GLN A 452 26.68 -44.83 8.46
CA GLN A 452 27.90 -44.03 8.24
C GLN A 452 27.63 -42.51 8.31
N PHE A 453 26.46 -42.04 7.87
CA PHE A 453 26.05 -40.63 8.02
C PHE A 453 25.71 -40.23 9.46
N LEU A 454 25.51 -41.20 10.37
CA LEU A 454 25.17 -40.96 11.77
C LEU A 454 26.40 -40.88 12.68
N GLY A 455 27.58 -41.25 12.19
CA GLY A 455 28.82 -41.34 12.99
C GLY A 455 28.86 -42.54 13.95
N GLU A 456 27.95 -43.51 13.79
CA GLU A 456 27.97 -44.76 14.56
C GLU A 456 28.98 -45.71 13.92
N GLU A 457 30.22 -45.71 14.42
CA GLU A 457 31.23 -46.69 14.00
C GLU A 457 30.77 -48.12 14.32
N ALA A 458 31.11 -49.05 13.42
CA ALA A 458 30.65 -50.43 13.54
C ALA A 458 31.33 -51.16 14.70
N GLU A 459 30.54 -51.66 15.67
CA GLU A 459 31.01 -52.61 16.69
C GLU A 459 31.53 -53.89 16.02
N GLY A 460 32.83 -53.92 15.75
CA GLY A 460 33.49 -55.04 15.04
C GLY A 460 35.02 -54.95 14.95
N GLY A 461 35.65 -54.01 15.66
CA GLY A 461 37.12 -53.89 15.73
C GLY A 461 37.77 -54.97 16.60
N ALA A 462 38.94 -55.44 16.21
CA ALA A 462 39.63 -56.55 16.86
C ALA A 462 40.07 -56.24 18.31
N LYS A 463 40.10 -57.26 19.16
CA LYS A 463 40.65 -57.20 20.53
C LYS A 463 42.14 -56.80 20.49
N PRO A 464 42.60 -55.81 21.29
CA PRO A 464 44.02 -55.54 21.45
C PRO A 464 44.72 -56.68 22.22
N PRO A 465 46.01 -56.93 21.98
CA PRO A 465 46.77 -57.99 22.65
C PRO A 465 47.05 -57.63 24.13
N PRO A 466 47.26 -58.64 25.00
CA PRO A 466 47.54 -58.40 26.42
C PRO A 466 49.01 -58.02 26.63
N THR A 467 49.26 -56.82 27.13
CA THR A 467 50.54 -56.46 27.77
C THR A 467 50.37 -56.51 29.28
N GLY A 468 50.90 -57.56 29.91
CA GLY A 468 50.99 -57.64 31.36
C GLY A 468 52.19 -56.86 31.88
N ASP A 469 51.97 -56.07 32.93
CA ASP A 469 52.90 -55.76 34.02
C ASP A 469 52.14 -54.95 35.10
N GLY A 470 52.35 -55.29 36.37
CA GLY A 470 51.84 -54.54 37.53
C GLY A 470 52.88 -54.62 38.68
N PRO A 471 52.55 -54.41 39.96
CA PRO A 471 51.36 -53.80 40.60
C PRO A 471 51.87 -52.69 41.60
N PRO A 472 51.41 -52.53 42.87
CA PRO A 472 50.09 -52.64 43.52
C PRO A 472 49.67 -51.37 44.32
N THR A 473 48.38 -51.24 44.65
CA THR A 473 47.77 -50.75 45.94
C THR A 473 46.31 -50.39 45.66
N ALA A 474 45.29 -50.58 46.50
CA ALA A 474 45.02 -51.32 47.73
C ALA A 474 43.54 -50.97 48.10
N ASP A 475 42.88 -51.83 48.88
CA ASP A 475 41.55 -51.64 49.52
C ASP A 475 40.31 -51.80 48.59
N ALA A 476 39.63 -52.97 48.53
CA ALA A 476 38.79 -53.66 49.54
C ALA A 476 37.33 -53.12 49.59
N ALA A 477 36.26 -53.93 49.67
CA ALA A 477 36.14 -55.36 50.00
C ALA A 477 34.89 -56.03 49.36
N ALA A 478 34.94 -57.38 49.21
CA ALA A 478 33.93 -58.42 49.56
C ALA A 478 32.43 -58.27 49.09
N SER A 479 31.57 -59.30 48.91
CA SER A 479 31.55 -60.78 49.00
C SER A 479 30.13 -61.23 48.55
N ASP A 480 29.79 -62.44 48.08
CA ASP A 480 30.48 -63.64 47.54
C ASP A 480 29.39 -64.58 46.91
N HIS A 481 29.76 -65.79 46.42
CA HIS A 481 28.93 -66.91 45.94
C HIS A 481 28.38 -66.78 44.50
N ALA A 482 28.73 -67.57 43.48
CA ALA A 482 29.26 -68.94 43.31
C ALA A 482 28.21 -70.07 43.11
N HIS A 483 28.24 -70.65 41.89
CA HIS A 483 27.80 -71.96 41.39
C HIS A 483 28.19 -71.92 39.90
N ASP A 484 29.38 -72.34 39.47
CA ASP A 484 29.86 -73.73 39.36
C ASP A 484 28.92 -74.65 38.58
N ASP A 485 29.31 -74.92 37.34
CA ASP A 485 29.45 -76.28 36.78
C ASP A 485 30.33 -76.15 35.54
N GLY A 486 31.56 -76.67 35.61
CA GLY A 486 32.53 -76.58 34.52
C GLY A 486 32.44 -77.72 33.50
N HIS A 487 33.09 -77.57 32.35
CA HIS A 487 33.83 -78.65 31.70
C HIS A 487 34.88 -78.07 30.74
N ASP A 488 36.09 -78.62 30.82
CA ASP A 488 37.17 -78.39 29.85
C ASP A 488 36.77 -78.84 28.43
N HIS A 489 37.43 -78.30 27.40
CA HIS A 489 38.41 -79.10 26.68
C HIS A 489 39.30 -78.26 25.74
N ASP A 490 40.51 -78.78 25.57
CA ASP A 490 41.62 -78.18 24.85
C ASP A 490 41.44 -78.07 23.33
N GLN A 491 42.43 -77.38 22.75
CA GLN A 491 42.67 -77.14 21.33
C GLN A 491 42.70 -78.42 20.49
N ASP A 492 42.26 -78.32 19.24
CA ASP A 492 43.05 -78.89 18.14
C ASP A 492 42.81 -78.16 16.80
N HIS A 493 43.89 -77.96 16.03
CA HIS A 493 43.89 -77.26 14.74
C HIS A 493 44.19 -78.23 13.58
N ALA A 494 43.22 -78.43 12.68
CA ALA A 494 43.42 -78.75 11.24
C ALA A 494 42.05 -78.81 10.53
N GLY A 495 41.83 -78.32 9.31
CA GLY A 495 42.67 -77.53 8.41
C GLY A 495 42.15 -77.64 6.97
N GLY A 496 42.23 -76.56 6.17
CA GLY A 496 42.10 -76.61 4.71
C GLY A 496 41.16 -75.59 4.05
N GLY A 497 41.65 -74.94 2.97
CA GLY A 497 40.79 -74.34 1.94
C GLY A 497 40.92 -72.83 1.72
N ASP A 498 42.13 -72.36 1.40
CA ASP A 498 42.39 -70.98 0.95
C ASP A 498 41.60 -70.61 -0.33
N ALA A 499 41.14 -69.37 -0.43
CA ALA A 499 40.49 -68.78 -1.60
C ALA A 499 40.88 -67.30 -1.81
N THR A 500 42.19 -67.04 -1.83
CA THR A 500 42.88 -65.98 -2.59
C THR A 500 42.15 -64.65 -2.81
N ALA A 501 42.61 -63.60 -2.14
CA ALA A 501 42.27 -62.22 -2.48
C ALA A 501 42.60 -61.91 -3.96
N ALA A 502 41.64 -61.35 -4.69
CA ALA A 502 41.80 -60.99 -6.10
C ALA A 502 42.56 -59.66 -6.24
N PHE A 503 43.83 -59.74 -6.64
CA PHE A 503 44.69 -58.58 -6.90
C PHE A 503 44.07 -57.69 -8.01
N GLY A 504 43.69 -56.45 -7.66
CA GLY A 504 43.07 -55.50 -8.60
C GLY A 504 41.70 -54.92 -8.19
N SER A 505 41.19 -55.21 -6.99
CA SER A 505 40.00 -54.53 -6.45
C SER A 505 40.32 -53.06 -6.13
N ALA A 506 39.61 -52.11 -6.76
CA ALA A 506 39.77 -50.67 -6.48
C ALA A 506 39.31 -50.27 -5.06
N THR A 507 38.60 -51.18 -4.38
CA THR A 507 38.15 -51.04 -3.00
C THR A 507 39.27 -51.19 -1.96
N ASP A 508 40.26 -52.07 -2.17
CA ASP A 508 41.36 -52.27 -1.20
C ASP A 508 42.37 -51.13 -1.18
N VAL A 509 42.54 -50.42 -2.30
CA VAL A 509 43.47 -49.29 -2.38
C VAL A 509 42.95 -48.07 -1.61
N LEU A 510 41.63 -47.92 -1.47
CA LEU A 510 41.02 -46.86 -0.67
C LEU A 510 41.10 -47.13 0.85
N SER A 511 41.03 -48.40 1.28
CA SER A 511 41.13 -48.77 2.69
C SER A 511 42.55 -48.71 3.23
N GLU A 512 43.57 -48.98 2.41
CA GLU A 512 44.97 -49.03 2.86
C GLU A 512 45.68 -47.66 2.83
N TYR A 513 45.21 -46.69 2.03
CA TYR A 513 45.80 -45.34 1.92
C TYR A 513 44.86 -44.18 2.32
N GLY A 514 43.63 -44.48 2.71
CA GLY A 514 42.64 -43.48 3.13
C GLY A 514 42.77 -43.07 4.59
N HIS A 515 43.70 -42.17 4.93
CA HIS A 515 43.68 -41.49 6.23
C HIS A 515 42.49 -40.52 6.33
N THR A 516 41.34 -41.02 6.77
CA THR A 516 40.19 -40.17 7.11
C THR A 516 40.38 -39.54 8.48
N HIS A 517 40.99 -38.35 8.51
CA HIS A 517 41.01 -37.51 9.69
C HIS A 517 39.58 -37.06 10.06
N ASP A 518 39.21 -37.24 11.32
CA ASP A 518 38.08 -36.63 12.04
C ASP A 518 36.69 -36.67 11.37
N HIS A 519 36.04 -37.84 11.37
CA HIS A 519 34.61 -37.96 11.04
C HIS A 519 33.64 -37.33 12.07
N ALA A 520 34.15 -36.73 13.14
CA ALA A 520 33.34 -36.11 14.19
C ALA A 520 32.47 -34.93 13.68
N GLU A 521 32.84 -34.27 12.58
CA GLU A 521 32.03 -33.21 11.96
C GLU A 521 30.76 -33.73 11.27
N ALA A 522 30.73 -34.99 10.80
CA ALA A 522 29.51 -35.53 10.18
C ALA A 522 28.34 -35.60 11.19
N ALA A 523 28.67 -35.83 12.46
CA ALA A 523 27.71 -35.90 13.56
C ALA A 523 27.15 -34.52 14.00
N THR A 524 27.51 -33.40 13.36
CA THR A 524 26.91 -32.07 13.63
C THR A 524 26.05 -31.54 12.47
N LEU A 525 26.08 -32.18 11.29
CA LEU A 525 25.32 -31.75 10.10
C LEU A 525 23.80 -31.90 10.22
N LEU A 526 23.32 -32.91 10.97
CA LEU A 526 21.89 -33.18 11.16
C LEU A 526 21.41 -32.65 12.52
N ASP A 527 20.31 -31.90 12.50
CA ASP A 527 19.64 -31.45 13.72
C ASP A 527 19.18 -32.64 14.59
N PRO A 528 18.98 -32.46 15.91
CA PRO A 528 18.65 -33.56 16.81
C PRO A 528 17.36 -34.32 16.45
N GLN A 529 16.39 -33.67 15.81
CA GLN A 529 15.12 -34.27 15.44
C GLN A 529 15.27 -35.11 14.15
N THR A 530 15.92 -34.58 13.12
CA THR A 530 16.22 -35.33 11.88
C THR A 530 17.12 -36.53 12.16
N ARG A 531 18.09 -36.38 13.08
CA ARG A 531 18.94 -37.47 13.57
C ARG A 531 18.14 -38.58 14.24
N ALA A 532 17.18 -38.24 15.11
CA ALA A 532 16.32 -39.23 15.76
C ALA A 532 15.43 -39.98 14.74
N ILE A 533 14.94 -39.30 13.71
CA ILE A 533 14.16 -39.92 12.62
C ILE A 533 15.04 -40.86 11.78
N LEU A 534 16.29 -40.48 11.48
CA LEU A 534 17.23 -41.35 10.77
C LEU A 534 17.61 -42.59 11.59
N LYS A 535 17.85 -42.45 12.90
CA LYS A 535 18.09 -43.58 13.80
C LYS A 535 16.88 -44.54 13.83
N ALA A 536 15.65 -43.99 13.94
CA ALA A 536 14.44 -44.79 13.84
C ALA A 536 14.31 -45.52 12.48
N ALA A 537 14.78 -44.93 11.38
CA ALA A 537 14.86 -45.62 10.08
C ALA A 537 15.81 -46.81 10.12
N LEU A 538 17.02 -46.64 10.68
CA LEU A 538 18.03 -47.69 10.84
C LEU A 538 17.54 -48.85 11.72
N ASP A 539 16.84 -48.54 12.81
CA ASP A 539 16.24 -49.55 13.70
C ASP A 539 15.20 -50.40 12.96
N GLN A 540 14.34 -49.77 12.15
CA GLN A 540 13.38 -50.52 11.33
C GLN A 540 14.07 -51.31 10.21
N MET A 541 15.16 -50.81 9.63
CA MET A 541 15.97 -51.57 8.68
C MET A 541 16.61 -52.80 9.33
N TRP A 542 17.08 -52.71 10.58
CA TRP A 542 17.62 -53.85 11.34
C TRP A 542 16.57 -54.94 11.58
N GLN A 543 15.36 -54.56 12.00
CA GLN A 543 14.26 -55.52 12.19
C GLN A 543 13.84 -56.18 10.87
N SER A 544 13.85 -55.41 9.76
CA SER A 544 13.60 -55.95 8.42
C SER A 544 14.70 -56.92 7.97
N GLU A 545 15.98 -56.56 8.15
CA GLU A 545 17.15 -57.40 7.89
C GLU A 545 17.03 -58.74 8.65
N GLY A 546 16.79 -58.69 9.96
CA GLY A 546 16.68 -59.88 10.80
C GLY A 546 15.60 -60.85 10.33
N HIS A 547 14.41 -60.36 9.99
CA HIS A 547 13.32 -61.21 9.48
C HIS A 547 13.57 -61.75 8.06
N LEU A 548 14.21 -60.99 7.18
CA LEU A 548 14.60 -61.46 5.84
C LEU A 548 15.58 -62.64 5.94
N ARG A 549 16.62 -62.50 6.77
CA ARG A 549 17.64 -63.54 6.99
C ARG A 549 17.11 -64.80 7.69
N GLN A 550 16.01 -64.68 8.43
CA GLN A 550 15.26 -65.81 9.00
C GLN A 550 14.28 -66.49 8.01
N GLY A 551 14.23 -66.07 6.74
CA GLY A 551 13.27 -66.61 5.78
C GLY A 551 11.82 -66.16 6.01
N HIS A 552 11.62 -64.99 6.61
CA HIS A 552 10.30 -64.42 6.94
C HIS A 552 10.06 -63.04 6.29
N PRO A 553 10.05 -62.95 4.94
CA PRO A 553 9.78 -61.68 4.25
C PRO A 553 8.40 -61.09 4.59
N ASP A 554 7.41 -61.92 4.96
CA ASP A 554 6.09 -61.49 5.45
C ASP A 554 6.18 -60.67 6.75
N LYS A 555 7.09 -61.04 7.66
CA LYS A 555 7.35 -60.30 8.90
C LYS A 555 8.28 -59.10 8.67
N ALA A 556 9.12 -59.14 7.65
CA ALA A 556 10.05 -58.05 7.32
C ALA A 556 9.35 -56.83 6.69
N LEU A 557 8.37 -57.04 5.81
CA LEU A 557 7.72 -55.97 5.05
C LEU A 557 7.15 -54.81 5.90
N PRO A 558 6.44 -55.03 7.03
CA PRO A 558 5.97 -53.94 7.88
C PRO A 558 7.10 -53.02 8.38
N TYR A 559 8.28 -53.58 8.70
CA TYR A 559 9.45 -52.79 9.11
C TYR A 559 10.08 -52.09 7.91
N ALA A 560 10.19 -52.76 6.76
CA ALA A 560 10.69 -52.16 5.52
C ALA A 560 9.85 -50.93 5.08
N TYR A 561 8.52 -51.00 5.22
CA TYR A 561 7.61 -49.90 4.95
C TYR A 561 7.75 -48.74 5.94
N LYS A 562 7.95 -49.01 7.24
CA LYS A 562 8.23 -47.98 8.25
C LYS A 562 9.57 -47.29 8.00
N ALA A 563 10.62 -48.04 7.69
CA ALA A 563 11.93 -47.50 7.30
C ALA A 563 11.80 -46.55 6.09
N LEU A 564 11.06 -46.94 5.04
CA LEU A 564 10.77 -46.06 3.90
C LEU A 564 10.00 -44.78 4.31
N GLY A 565 9.12 -44.87 5.30
CA GLY A 565 8.40 -43.73 5.87
C GLY A 565 9.35 -42.72 6.53
N PHE A 566 10.25 -43.19 7.40
CA PHE A 566 11.23 -42.34 8.08
C PHE A 566 12.26 -41.73 7.11
N ILE A 567 12.75 -42.49 6.12
CA ILE A 567 13.65 -41.95 5.08
C ILE A 567 13.01 -40.78 4.31
N LYS A 568 11.72 -40.86 4.00
CA LYS A 568 10.99 -39.75 3.36
C LYS A 568 10.86 -38.53 4.26
N GLN A 569 10.76 -38.70 5.58
CA GLN A 569 10.71 -37.59 6.53
C GLN A 569 12.09 -36.89 6.61
N VAL A 570 13.19 -37.64 6.64
CA VAL A 570 14.56 -37.08 6.55
C VAL A 570 14.73 -36.28 5.25
N GLN A 571 14.36 -36.85 4.10
CA GLN A 571 14.41 -36.16 2.80
C GLN A 571 13.51 -34.91 2.71
N GLN A 572 12.49 -34.80 3.57
CA GLN A 572 11.64 -33.61 3.67
C GLN A 572 12.21 -32.56 4.64
N ALA A 573 12.97 -32.99 5.66
CA ALA A 573 13.66 -32.10 6.59
C ALA A 573 14.92 -31.46 5.96
N GLU A 574 15.71 -32.23 5.21
CA GLU A 574 16.89 -31.74 4.47
C GLU A 574 16.56 -30.75 3.33
N ARG A 575 15.27 -30.58 2.99
CA ARG A 575 14.82 -29.60 1.99
C ARG A 575 14.87 -28.14 2.46
N VAL A 576 15.35 -27.87 3.68
CA VAL A 576 15.64 -26.50 4.14
C VAL A 576 16.98 -26.05 3.57
N TYR A 577 16.94 -25.03 2.70
CA TYR A 577 18.11 -24.39 2.10
C TYR A 577 19.19 -24.07 3.17
N LEU A 578 20.39 -24.63 3.01
CA LEU A 578 21.61 -24.17 3.68
C LEU A 578 21.93 -22.75 3.20
N ALA A 579 21.49 -21.76 3.97
CA ALA A 579 21.89 -20.38 3.76
C ALA A 579 23.39 -20.25 4.03
N ARG A 580 24.11 -19.66 3.06
CA ARG A 580 25.54 -19.33 3.09
C ARG A 580 25.94 -18.81 4.48
N VAL A 581 26.68 -19.62 5.26
CA VAL A 581 27.17 -19.21 6.58
C VAL A 581 28.09 -18.00 6.39
N GLY A 582 27.82 -16.93 7.13
CA GLY A 582 28.75 -15.80 7.22
C GLY A 582 30.03 -16.22 7.94
N PRO A 583 31.10 -15.42 7.86
CA PRO A 583 32.35 -15.73 8.54
C PRO A 583 32.11 -15.91 10.04
N GLU A 584 32.58 -17.03 10.61
CA GLU A 584 32.60 -17.20 12.06
C GLU A 584 33.52 -16.13 12.67
N LEU A 585 32.93 -15.27 13.49
CA LEU A 585 33.68 -14.30 14.27
C LEU A 585 34.29 -15.01 15.48
N PRO A 586 35.55 -14.72 15.86
CA PRO A 586 36.17 -15.35 17.01
C PRO A 586 35.36 -15.07 18.30
N PRO A 587 35.32 -16.02 19.26
CA PRO A 587 34.54 -15.86 20.49
C PRO A 587 34.86 -14.55 21.21
N ILE A 588 33.81 -13.84 21.64
CA ILE A 588 33.97 -12.56 22.35
C ILE A 588 34.57 -12.85 23.73
N ASP A 589 35.81 -12.40 23.94
CA ASP A 589 36.46 -12.41 25.25
C ASP A 589 35.67 -11.56 26.26
N MET A 590 34.94 -12.25 27.14
CA MET A 590 34.11 -11.62 28.16
C MET A 590 34.93 -10.84 29.20
N ALA A 591 36.21 -11.17 29.41
CA ALA A 591 37.09 -10.44 30.33
C ALA A 591 37.51 -9.06 29.77
N ARG A 592 37.45 -8.88 28.44
CA ARG A 592 37.71 -7.59 27.77
C ARG A 592 36.44 -6.77 27.51
N ARG A 593 35.26 -7.35 27.73
CA ARG A 593 33.97 -6.66 27.57
C ARG A 593 33.90 -5.45 28.51
N MET A 594 33.54 -4.28 27.97
CA MET A 594 33.52 -2.97 28.67
C MET A 594 34.89 -2.43 29.15
N GLY A 595 36.02 -3.12 28.92
CA GLY A 595 37.36 -2.65 29.32
C GLY A 595 38.00 -1.62 28.38
N GLY A 596 37.37 -1.31 27.25
CA GLY A 596 37.89 -0.35 26.26
C GLY A 596 37.92 1.10 26.78
N LYS A 597 39.02 1.81 26.53
CA LYS A 597 39.12 3.26 26.80
C LYS A 597 38.05 4.01 26.02
N ARG A 598 37.40 4.97 26.66
CA ARG A 598 36.29 5.77 26.08
C ARG A 598 36.77 7.04 25.37
N ASP A 599 38.06 7.14 25.10
CA ASP A 599 38.68 8.30 24.47
C ASP A 599 38.12 8.50 23.07
N GLY A 600 37.62 9.71 22.78
CA GLY A 600 36.92 10.03 21.53
C GLY A 600 35.41 9.68 21.48
N LEU A 601 34.86 8.98 22.48
CA LEU A 601 33.42 8.65 22.53
C LEU A 601 32.59 9.79 23.13
N GLY A 602 32.33 10.81 22.32
CA GLY A 602 31.36 11.85 22.65
C GLY A 602 29.92 11.32 22.72
N ASN A 603 29.09 11.90 23.60
CA ASN A 603 27.66 11.62 23.64
C ASN A 603 27.02 12.10 22.32
N ARG A 604 26.69 11.16 21.41
CA ARG A 604 25.99 11.49 20.16
C ARG A 604 24.54 11.86 20.46
N SER A 605 24.32 13.11 20.87
CA SER A 605 23.02 13.74 20.75
C SER A 605 22.66 13.77 19.27
N LEU A 606 21.81 12.82 18.87
CA LEU A 606 21.16 12.85 17.57
C LEU A 606 20.27 14.10 17.56
N GLN A 607 20.79 15.20 17.03
CA GLN A 607 19.96 16.37 16.79
C GLN A 607 18.81 15.94 15.88
N PRO A 608 17.54 16.22 16.24
CA PRO A 608 16.44 15.97 15.34
C PRO A 608 16.73 16.73 14.06
N ALA A 609 16.64 16.06 12.91
CA ALA A 609 16.89 16.70 11.62
C ALA A 609 16.06 17.99 11.53
N PRO A 610 16.67 19.15 11.20
CA PRO A 610 15.92 20.39 11.10
C PRO A 610 14.83 20.20 10.05
N ARG A 611 13.58 20.37 10.47
CA ARG A 611 12.44 20.32 9.56
C ARG A 611 12.52 21.55 8.66
N GLU A 612 12.45 21.35 7.35
CA GLU A 612 12.29 22.43 6.40
C GLU A 612 11.04 23.25 6.78
N SER A 613 11.24 24.56 6.91
CA SER A 613 10.12 25.48 7.12
C SER A 613 9.27 25.50 5.86
N GLY A 614 8.01 25.05 5.96
CA GLY A 614 7.05 25.17 4.88
C GLY A 614 6.87 26.62 4.42
N ASP A 615 6.44 26.79 3.17
CA ASP A 615 6.49 28.09 2.49
C ASP A 615 5.78 29.21 3.28
N ALA A 616 6.50 30.29 3.53
CA ALA A 616 6.03 31.42 4.32
C ALA A 616 5.10 32.35 3.52
N ILE A 617 5.14 32.32 2.18
CA ILE A 617 4.35 33.22 1.32
C ILE A 617 2.84 33.03 1.52
N PRO A 618 2.25 31.82 1.35
CA PRO A 618 0.81 31.62 1.57
C PRO A 618 0.42 31.88 3.04
N VAL A 619 1.29 31.58 4.00
CA VAL A 619 1.06 31.86 5.43
C VAL A 619 0.96 33.35 5.72
N ASN A 620 1.88 34.15 5.17
CA ASN A 620 1.92 35.59 5.38
C ASN A 620 0.73 36.28 4.69
N ALA A 621 0.41 35.88 3.46
CA ALA A 621 -0.77 36.37 2.74
C ALA A 621 -2.07 36.04 3.52
N TRP A 622 -2.25 34.79 3.96
CA TRP A 622 -3.42 34.36 4.73
C TRP A 622 -3.59 35.12 6.06
N ARG A 623 -2.48 35.43 6.74
CA ARG A 623 -2.48 36.27 7.96
C ARG A 623 -2.86 37.71 7.64
N ALA A 624 -2.27 38.32 6.61
CA ALA A 624 -2.57 39.70 6.22
C ALA A 624 -4.04 39.88 5.78
N LEU A 625 -4.60 38.88 5.08
CA LEU A 625 -6.02 38.85 4.70
C LEU A 625 -6.98 38.69 5.89
N ALA A 626 -6.52 38.28 7.07
CA ALA A 626 -7.34 38.21 8.28
C ALA A 626 -7.60 39.59 8.90
N THR A 627 -6.76 40.58 8.59
CA THR A 627 -6.85 41.96 9.09
C THR A 627 -7.39 42.89 8.02
N ALA A 628 -8.44 43.66 8.34
CA ALA A 628 -9.22 44.41 7.37
C ALA A 628 -8.39 45.43 6.55
N ASP A 629 -7.40 46.06 7.17
CA ASP A 629 -6.67 47.20 6.60
C ASP A 629 -5.18 46.89 6.31
N ALA A 630 -4.72 45.65 6.54
CA ALA A 630 -3.32 45.29 6.32
C ALA A 630 -3.02 45.10 4.83
N ALA A 631 -1.94 45.72 4.34
CA ALA A 631 -1.49 45.52 2.97
C ALA A 631 -1.16 44.04 2.71
N VAL A 632 -1.63 43.52 1.56
CA VAL A 632 -1.36 42.16 1.08
C VAL A 632 -0.52 42.28 -0.18
N ASP A 633 0.64 41.64 -0.20
CA ASP A 633 1.48 41.58 -1.41
C ASP A 633 0.90 40.56 -2.40
N LEU A 634 -0.04 41.03 -3.21
CA LEU A 634 -0.73 40.25 -4.24
C LEU A 634 0.21 39.84 -5.39
N ASP A 635 1.28 40.58 -5.64
CA ASP A 635 2.20 40.31 -6.75
C ASP A 635 3.21 39.20 -6.38
N THR A 636 3.65 39.16 -5.12
CA THR A 636 4.39 38.00 -4.58
C THR A 636 3.49 36.78 -4.46
N LEU A 637 2.23 36.93 -4.06
CA LEU A 637 1.28 35.81 -4.02
C LEU A 637 0.99 35.25 -5.42
N SER A 638 0.83 36.11 -6.43
CA SER A 638 0.64 35.68 -7.83
C SER A 638 1.85 34.89 -8.34
N ARG A 639 3.07 35.42 -8.18
CA ARG A 639 4.29 34.73 -8.61
C ARG A 639 4.51 33.39 -7.89
N TRP A 640 4.11 33.32 -6.62
CA TRP A 640 4.15 32.07 -5.86
C TRP A 640 3.18 31.02 -6.42
N LEU A 641 1.97 31.44 -6.77
CA LEU A 641 0.93 30.60 -7.37
C LEU A 641 1.37 30.06 -8.75
N ASP A 642 1.99 30.91 -9.56
CA ASP A 642 2.55 30.55 -10.87
C ASP A 642 3.68 29.51 -10.76
N ALA A 643 4.49 29.60 -9.70
CA ALA A 643 5.58 28.65 -9.42
C ALA A 643 5.09 27.33 -8.78
N HIS A 644 3.98 27.36 -8.04
CA HIS A 644 3.45 26.22 -7.29
C HIS A 644 1.99 25.87 -7.64
N PRO A 645 1.64 25.64 -8.93
CA PRO A 645 0.26 25.42 -9.34
C PRO A 645 -0.38 24.13 -8.76
N GLN A 646 0.43 23.21 -8.24
CA GLN A 646 -0.03 21.98 -7.57
C GLN A 646 -0.23 22.14 -6.04
N ALA A 647 0.16 23.27 -5.44
CA ALA A 647 -0.02 23.51 -4.01
C ALA A 647 -1.48 23.81 -3.61
N VAL A 648 -2.35 24.01 -4.61
CA VAL A 648 -3.77 24.39 -4.45
C VAL A 648 -4.66 23.59 -5.40
N PRO A 649 -5.93 23.28 -5.03
CA PRO A 649 -6.82 22.48 -5.88
C PRO A 649 -7.27 23.19 -7.18
N ASP A 650 -7.52 24.50 -7.11
CA ASP A 650 -7.84 25.33 -8.28
C ASP A 650 -7.03 26.64 -8.20
N PRO A 651 -5.92 26.76 -8.96
CA PRO A 651 -5.14 27.99 -8.98
C PRO A 651 -5.83 29.14 -9.73
N LEU A 652 -6.75 28.87 -10.67
CA LEU A 652 -7.43 29.93 -11.41
C LEU A 652 -8.46 30.66 -10.54
N ASP A 653 -9.14 29.93 -9.65
CA ASP A 653 -10.06 30.52 -8.67
C ASP A 653 -9.34 31.47 -7.71
N ILE A 654 -8.09 31.16 -7.34
CA ILE A 654 -7.24 32.03 -6.51
C ILE A 654 -6.75 33.22 -7.32
N ALA A 655 -6.30 33.02 -8.57
CA ALA A 655 -5.94 34.12 -9.47
C ALA A 655 -7.11 35.10 -9.70
N ALA A 656 -8.35 34.58 -9.78
CA ALA A 656 -9.56 35.40 -9.90
C ALA A 656 -9.78 36.24 -8.63
N ALA A 657 -9.67 35.64 -7.45
CA ALA A 657 -9.84 36.35 -6.18
C ALA A 657 -8.71 37.35 -5.89
N ILE A 658 -7.49 37.09 -6.38
CA ILE A 658 -6.38 38.05 -6.37
C ILE A 658 -6.73 39.27 -7.23
N ASP A 659 -7.20 39.08 -8.47
CA ASP A 659 -7.54 40.21 -9.34
C ASP A 659 -8.78 40.98 -8.88
N GLU A 660 -9.81 40.28 -8.38
CA GLU A 660 -11.01 40.89 -7.76
C GLU A 660 -10.63 41.78 -6.56
N LEU A 661 -9.71 41.32 -5.70
CA LEU A 661 -9.20 42.12 -4.59
C LEU A 661 -8.27 43.26 -5.05
N ARG A 662 -7.51 43.08 -6.14
CA ARG A 662 -6.70 44.15 -6.74
C ARG A 662 -7.59 45.26 -7.33
N GLN A 663 -8.75 44.91 -7.88
CA GLN A 663 -9.75 45.88 -8.36
C GLN A 663 -10.52 46.57 -7.22
N GLN A 664 -10.82 45.85 -6.14
CA GLN A 664 -11.61 46.33 -5.01
C GLN A 664 -10.89 46.09 -3.67
N PRO A 665 -9.85 46.89 -3.32
CA PRO A 665 -9.04 46.65 -2.11
C PRO A 665 -9.86 46.65 -0.82
N ASP A 666 -10.90 47.47 -0.74
CA ASP A 666 -11.78 47.59 0.45
C ASP A 666 -12.86 46.48 0.53
N CYS A 667 -12.94 45.60 -0.47
CA CYS A 667 -13.92 44.53 -0.51
C CYS A 667 -13.63 43.44 0.53
N ARG A 668 -14.24 43.56 1.72
CA ARG A 668 -14.15 42.57 2.81
C ARG A 668 -14.56 41.15 2.38
N ALA A 669 -15.55 41.02 1.50
CA ALA A 669 -15.97 39.72 0.97
C ALA A 669 -14.89 39.08 0.07
N CYS A 670 -14.22 39.89 -0.75
CA CYS A 670 -13.14 39.47 -1.65
C CYS A 670 -11.90 39.05 -0.85
N ARG A 671 -11.52 39.82 0.18
CA ARG A 671 -10.45 39.44 1.14
C ARG A 671 -10.72 38.10 1.81
N GLN A 672 -11.95 37.90 2.31
CA GLN A 672 -12.33 36.64 2.97
C GLN A 672 -12.37 35.47 1.97
N ARG A 673 -12.86 35.67 0.75
CA ARG A 673 -12.86 34.66 -0.33
C ARG A 673 -11.44 34.18 -0.66
N LEU A 674 -10.52 35.12 -0.92
CA LEU A 674 -9.11 34.79 -1.18
C LEU A 674 -8.47 34.06 0.00
N ARG A 675 -8.76 34.49 1.23
CA ARG A 675 -8.27 33.84 2.45
C ARG A 675 -8.76 32.41 2.62
N ASP A 676 -10.04 32.15 2.32
CA ASP A 676 -10.61 30.81 2.41
C ASP A 676 -10.03 29.88 1.33
N GLN A 677 -9.81 30.38 0.11
CA GLN A 677 -9.17 29.62 -0.98
C GLN A 677 -7.68 29.34 -0.73
N LEU A 678 -6.96 30.18 0.02
CA LEU A 678 -5.55 29.94 0.41
C LEU A 678 -5.40 28.89 1.52
N TRP A 679 -6.48 28.47 2.20
CA TRP A 679 -6.41 27.50 3.30
C TRP A 679 -5.72 26.17 2.95
N PRO A 680 -5.94 25.54 1.76
CA PRO A 680 -5.26 24.29 1.38
C PRO A 680 -3.75 24.43 1.17
N ALA A 681 -3.26 25.63 0.83
CA ALA A 681 -1.84 25.94 0.65
C ALA A 681 -1.08 26.10 1.97
N LEU A 682 -1.78 26.20 3.10
CA LEU A 682 -1.13 26.37 4.40
C LEU A 682 -0.39 25.09 4.81
N PRO A 683 0.81 25.20 5.39
CA PRO A 683 1.53 24.05 5.91
C PRO A 683 0.69 23.37 6.97
N ARG A 684 0.38 22.09 6.75
CA ARG A 684 -0.34 21.28 7.74
C ARG A 684 0.44 21.27 9.04
N ALA A 685 -0.29 21.34 10.17
CA ALA A 685 0.33 21.20 11.48
C ALA A 685 1.21 19.94 11.49
N PRO A 686 2.51 20.05 11.83
CA PRO A 686 3.41 18.91 11.73
C PRO A 686 2.88 17.80 12.65
N GLY A 687 2.75 16.61 12.08
CA GLY A 687 2.40 15.43 12.87
C GLY A 687 3.44 15.15 13.97
N PRO A 688 3.20 14.11 14.79
CA PRO A 688 4.24 13.59 15.67
C PRO A 688 5.54 13.38 14.86
N PRO A 689 6.72 13.52 15.49
CA PRO A 689 7.99 13.31 14.81
C PRO A 689 7.92 12.00 14.02
N ALA A 690 8.42 12.04 12.78
CA ALA A 690 8.45 10.86 11.93
C ALA A 690 9.01 9.71 12.76
N ARG A 691 8.32 8.55 12.75
CA ARG A 691 8.91 7.35 13.35
C ARG A 691 10.27 7.18 12.68
N ARG A 692 11.30 6.86 13.49
CA ARG A 692 12.60 6.45 12.92
C ARG A 692 12.33 5.46 11.81
N ASP A 693 13.08 5.59 10.71
CA ASP A 693 13.01 4.62 9.62
C ASP A 693 13.04 3.22 10.20
N ALA A 694 12.07 2.40 9.79
CA ALA A 694 11.96 1.05 10.31
C ALA A 694 13.30 0.36 10.06
N ALA A 695 13.93 -0.14 11.12
CA ALA A 695 15.31 -0.62 11.08
C ALA A 695 15.55 -1.48 9.84
N ASP A 696 16.75 -1.39 9.26
CA ASP A 696 17.11 -2.23 8.13
C ASP A 696 17.08 -3.72 8.51
N THR A 697 17.22 -4.61 7.53
CA THR A 697 17.11 -6.06 7.76
C THR A 697 18.08 -6.55 8.85
N MET A 698 19.24 -5.91 8.98
CA MET A 698 20.22 -6.16 10.04
C MET A 698 19.75 -5.63 11.40
N GLY A 699 19.31 -4.37 11.46
CA GLY A 699 18.82 -3.74 12.68
C GLY A 699 17.53 -4.36 13.23
N ARG A 700 16.65 -4.91 12.38
CA ARG A 700 15.51 -5.75 12.84
C ARG A 700 16.00 -7.01 13.52
N ARG A 701 16.84 -7.80 12.84
CA ARG A 701 17.44 -9.03 13.43
C ARG A 701 18.14 -8.75 14.76
N TYR A 702 18.87 -7.64 14.87
CA TYR A 702 19.51 -7.22 16.12
C TYR A 702 18.50 -6.88 17.23
N LEU A 703 17.42 -6.15 16.91
CA LEU A 703 16.36 -5.84 17.87
C LEU A 703 15.58 -7.10 18.28
N ASP A 704 15.22 -7.94 17.33
CA ASP A 704 14.50 -9.20 17.55
C ASP A 704 15.30 -10.12 18.50
N ALA A 705 16.62 -10.24 18.27
CA ALA A 705 17.55 -10.98 19.12
C ALA A 705 17.73 -10.39 20.53
N LEU A 706 17.51 -9.09 20.73
CA LEU A 706 17.49 -8.46 22.06
C LEU A 706 16.16 -8.68 22.80
N THR A 707 15.05 -8.88 22.09
CA THR A 707 13.74 -9.19 22.67
C THR A 707 13.47 -10.69 22.88
N ALA A 708 14.30 -11.57 22.32
CA ALA A 708 14.21 -13.00 22.59
C ALA A 708 14.41 -13.25 24.10
N PRO A 709 13.45 -13.85 24.82
CA PRO A 709 13.66 -14.20 26.21
C PRO A 709 14.81 -15.20 26.30
N GLN A 710 15.80 -14.91 27.15
CA GLN A 710 16.83 -15.88 27.48
C GLN A 710 16.16 -17.04 28.21
N GLU A 711 15.98 -18.17 27.52
CA GLU A 711 15.66 -19.42 28.19
C GLU A 711 16.80 -19.72 29.17
N THR A 712 16.46 -19.72 30.46
CA THR A 712 17.40 -20.09 31.52
C THR A 712 17.71 -21.58 31.35
N ALA A 713 18.93 -21.87 30.89
CA ALA A 713 19.43 -23.24 30.78
C ALA A 713 19.23 -23.99 32.10
N ARG A 714 18.70 -25.21 31.99
CA ARG A 714 18.58 -26.22 33.03
C ARG A 714 19.20 -27.51 32.51
#